data_AF-A0AAX6R1Y7-F1
#
_entry.id   AF-A0AAX6R1Y7-F1
#
_cell.length_a   1.000
_cell.length_b   1.000
_cell.length_c   1.000
_cell.angle_alpha   90.00
_cell.angle_beta   90.00
_cell.angle_gamma   90.00
#
_symmetry.space_group_name_H-M   'P 1'
#
loop_
_entity.id
_entity.type
_entity.pdbx_description
1 polymer ?
#
loop_
_entity_poly.entity_id
_entity_poly.type
_entity_poly.pdbx_seq_one_letter_code
_entity_poly.pdbx_strand_id
1 'polypeptide(L)'
;MGKKIKKEVEPPPKDVFDPLTIESKKAATVVLMLHSPEEEILAKACEAIYKFALKGEENKATLLELGAVEPLTKLITHEDKIVRRNATMILGILTSNNDVKKLLRELDVMNSVIAQLTPEEEVVIHEFASLCLANMSTEYTGKVQIFEHGGLEPLLRLLSSPDPDVKKNSIECIYNLVQDFQCRTTFQELNAIPPVLDLLKSEYPVIQLFALKMLGVITNDKKSQAMLRDSQGLDHLIKILDTKELNDLHIEALSVVANCLEDMDSILLIRQTGGLKKLLAFAENSTIPDIQKNAAKAIAKAAYDSESRKLFHEQEVEKCLVTLLGSESDGTQVAASQAISAMCGNAGSQDFFNTQGIPQLVRLLKSDNEEVQEAAALALASLTTCNPANANAAAEADALGPLTSTLSSKRDGAVANAATVLMNMAMQEPLRAAVQSQDVLQALIGPLGSANTVVQSKAALAVATTVCDVEARAELRNRGGLEPLVELLHSKNDEVRRHASYAIMVCAGDELTATELYRLGALDILEEISLSVRRKNKFSEAAYNKLLNHNLSLKYSQTGYLSSSNIISDGFYDYGRINPGTKLLPLKELCLQEPSDRRAVLLINNESVDGKGRGKKEEEKVKEEEEVLAIPKLTGESSPEKEWYPPPDPHFCTYVYDVTRSILPVTNVKEQVEVLAKYVAEKMGGKIPKDKLPDFSWELHISELKFQLKSNVIPIGYIKKGIFYHRALLFKALADKIGVGCSLVRGEYGRAWNEVKLLDPSWKGVTGAFSAPETWIVDLMFHPGALMKSGGREANLYQFL
;
A
#
# COMPACT_ATOMS: atom_id res chain seq x y z
N MET A 1 52.86 -79.20 21.60
CA MET A 1 52.86 -80.46 20.81
C MET A 1 51.43 -80.92 20.62
N GLY A 2 51.02 -81.21 19.39
CA GLY A 2 49.68 -81.73 19.06
C GLY A 2 49.51 -81.79 17.55
N LYS A 3 49.98 -82.88 16.93
CA LYS A 3 49.86 -83.16 15.48
C LYS A 3 48.37 -83.33 15.13
N LYS A 4 47.81 -82.44 14.30
CA LYS A 4 46.53 -82.68 13.61
C LYS A 4 46.77 -83.58 12.41
N ILE A 5 46.00 -84.66 12.35
CA ILE A 5 45.96 -85.68 11.30
C ILE A 5 45.48 -85.01 10.01
N LYS A 6 46.23 -85.19 8.90
CA LYS A 6 45.77 -84.87 7.54
C LYS A 6 44.60 -85.81 7.23
N LYS A 7 43.40 -85.26 7.08
CA LYS A 7 42.33 -85.92 6.32
C LYS A 7 42.74 -85.85 4.84
N GLU A 8 43.01 -87.00 4.24
CA GLU A 8 43.10 -87.11 2.79
C GLU A 8 41.75 -86.71 2.21
N VAL A 9 41.77 -85.67 1.38
CA VAL A 9 40.62 -85.21 0.60
C VAL A 9 40.56 -86.11 -0.63
N GLU A 10 39.44 -86.80 -0.83
CA GLU A 10 39.18 -87.56 -2.05
C GLU A 10 39.35 -86.66 -3.28
N PRO A 11 39.97 -87.16 -4.38
CA PRO A 11 40.07 -86.38 -5.61
C PRO A 11 38.66 -86.12 -6.16
N PRO A 12 38.40 -84.92 -6.75
CA PRO A 12 37.11 -84.63 -7.35
C PRO A 12 36.81 -85.66 -8.47
N PRO A 13 35.53 -86.00 -8.70
CA PRO A 13 35.15 -86.92 -9.77
C PRO A 13 35.68 -86.43 -11.13
N LYS A 14 36.09 -87.36 -12.00
CA LYS A 14 36.77 -87.10 -13.28
C LYS A 14 35.93 -86.38 -14.36
N ASP A 15 34.72 -85.97 -14.02
CA ASP A 15 33.75 -85.29 -14.90
C ASP A 15 33.42 -83.87 -14.40
N VAL A 16 34.42 -83.11 -13.94
CA VAL A 16 34.28 -81.68 -13.65
C VAL A 16 35.19 -80.91 -14.61
N PHE A 17 34.58 -80.17 -15.53
CA PHE A 17 35.30 -79.23 -16.39
C PHE A 17 35.94 -78.13 -15.53
N ASP A 18 37.14 -77.69 -15.94
CA ASP A 18 37.77 -76.50 -15.35
C ASP A 18 36.79 -75.30 -15.43
N PRO A 19 36.72 -74.44 -14.41
CA PRO A 19 35.84 -73.28 -14.44
C PRO A 19 36.16 -72.41 -15.65
N LEU A 20 35.18 -72.24 -16.55
CA LEU A 20 35.27 -71.37 -17.72
C LEU A 20 35.47 -69.91 -17.26
N THR A 21 36.59 -69.32 -17.62
CA THR A 21 36.85 -67.89 -17.37
C THR A 21 36.13 -67.06 -18.44
N ILE A 22 34.94 -66.59 -18.11
CA ILE A 22 34.13 -65.72 -18.97
C ILE A 22 34.67 -64.28 -18.86
N GLU A 23 35.75 -63.97 -19.59
CA GLU A 23 36.30 -62.61 -19.69
C GLU A 23 36.27 -62.11 -21.14
N SER A 24 35.48 -61.07 -21.41
CA SER A 24 35.46 -60.38 -22.71
C SER A 24 36.07 -58.98 -22.60
N LYS A 25 36.97 -58.64 -23.53
CA LYS A 25 37.67 -57.32 -23.56
C LYS A 25 36.96 -56.25 -24.40
N LYS A 26 35.84 -56.58 -25.06
CA LYS A 26 35.10 -55.65 -25.94
C LYS A 26 33.79 -55.23 -25.29
N ALA A 27 33.58 -53.92 -25.09
CA ALA A 27 32.39 -53.37 -24.44
C ALA A 27 31.08 -53.84 -25.11
N ALA A 28 31.00 -53.82 -26.44
CA ALA A 28 29.83 -54.29 -27.19
C ALA A 28 29.47 -55.75 -26.89
N THR A 29 30.46 -56.64 -26.74
CA THR A 29 30.23 -58.05 -26.40
C THR A 29 29.70 -58.19 -24.97
N VAL A 30 30.22 -57.40 -24.04
CA VAL A 30 29.76 -57.40 -22.64
C VAL A 30 28.33 -56.86 -22.53
N VAL A 31 27.96 -55.85 -23.33
CA VAL A 31 26.57 -55.36 -23.38
C VAL A 31 25.61 -56.42 -23.91
N LEU A 32 26.01 -57.19 -24.94
CA LEU A 32 25.19 -58.32 -25.42
C LEU A 32 24.98 -59.39 -24.35
N MET A 33 25.98 -59.64 -23.49
CA MET A 33 25.88 -60.61 -22.39
C MET A 33 24.80 -60.25 -21.35
N LEU A 34 24.31 -58.99 -21.30
CA LEU A 34 23.20 -58.59 -20.44
C LEU A 34 21.85 -59.25 -20.79
N HIS A 35 21.77 -59.91 -21.95
CA HIS A 35 20.58 -60.66 -22.39
C HIS A 35 20.69 -62.16 -22.09
N SER A 36 21.76 -62.60 -21.42
CA SER A 36 21.96 -64.00 -21.05
C SER A 36 20.91 -64.45 -20.02
N PRO A 37 20.37 -65.68 -20.13
CA PRO A 37 19.53 -66.27 -19.08
C PRO A 37 20.34 -66.73 -17.87
N GLU A 38 21.66 -66.90 -18.01
CA GLU A 38 22.54 -67.39 -16.94
C GLU A 38 22.97 -66.28 -15.99
N GLU A 39 22.63 -66.42 -14.71
CA GLU A 39 22.89 -65.44 -13.65
C GLU A 39 24.38 -65.13 -13.47
N GLU A 40 25.25 -66.15 -13.60
CA GLU A 40 26.70 -65.97 -13.50
C GLU A 40 27.25 -65.10 -14.63
N ILE A 41 26.70 -65.25 -15.85
CA ILE A 41 27.06 -64.43 -17.01
C ILE A 41 26.59 -62.99 -16.81
N LEU A 42 25.36 -62.80 -16.33
CA LEU A 42 24.82 -61.47 -16.02
C LEU A 42 25.65 -60.76 -14.95
N ALA A 43 25.99 -61.46 -13.86
CA ALA A 43 26.80 -60.91 -12.79
C ALA A 43 28.19 -60.47 -13.29
N LYS A 44 28.86 -61.29 -14.11
CA LYS A 44 30.16 -60.98 -14.72
C LYS A 44 30.07 -59.85 -15.74
N ALA A 45 29.02 -59.81 -16.54
CA ALA A 45 28.78 -58.73 -17.49
C ALA A 45 28.59 -57.39 -16.77
N CYS A 46 27.73 -57.36 -15.75
CA CYS A 46 27.53 -56.18 -14.93
C CYS A 46 28.82 -55.74 -14.20
N GLU A 47 29.59 -56.66 -13.65
CA GLU A 47 30.89 -56.34 -13.02
C GLU A 47 31.86 -55.66 -14.01
N ALA A 48 31.95 -56.17 -15.24
CA ALA A 48 32.78 -55.61 -16.28
C ALA A 48 32.29 -54.23 -16.76
N ILE A 49 30.97 -54.05 -16.91
CA ILE A 49 30.36 -52.76 -17.28
C ILE A 49 30.60 -51.73 -16.19
N TYR A 50 30.40 -52.08 -14.92
CA TYR A 50 30.66 -51.20 -13.79
C TYR A 50 32.11 -50.70 -13.80
N LYS A 51 33.07 -51.62 -13.92
CA LYS A 51 34.51 -51.28 -14.03
C LYS A 51 34.83 -50.43 -15.26
N PHE A 52 34.10 -50.61 -16.37
CA PHE A 52 34.29 -49.83 -17.59
C PHE A 52 33.74 -48.40 -17.43
N ALA A 53 32.52 -48.26 -16.89
CA ALA A 53 31.86 -46.99 -16.64
C ALA A 53 32.62 -46.11 -15.62
N LEU A 54 33.29 -46.71 -14.63
CA LEU A 54 34.10 -45.98 -13.65
C LEU A 54 35.34 -45.29 -14.25
N LYS A 55 35.80 -45.70 -15.44
CA LYS A 55 37.03 -45.17 -16.05
C LYS A 55 36.86 -43.80 -16.72
N GLY A 56 35.63 -43.29 -16.88
CA GLY A 56 35.38 -41.94 -17.38
C GLY A 56 34.04 -41.76 -18.10
N GLU A 57 33.65 -40.50 -18.33
CA GLU A 57 32.39 -40.12 -18.99
C GLU A 57 32.28 -40.65 -20.43
N GLU A 58 33.38 -40.70 -21.18
CA GLU A 58 33.40 -41.25 -22.56
C GLU A 58 32.93 -42.72 -22.58
N ASN A 59 33.27 -43.49 -21.56
CA ASN A 59 32.83 -44.88 -21.43
C ASN A 59 31.35 -44.98 -21.09
N LYS A 60 30.82 -44.05 -20.29
CA LYS A 60 29.38 -43.99 -19.99
C LYS A 60 28.57 -43.65 -21.25
N ALA A 61 29.05 -42.70 -22.06
CA ALA A 61 28.47 -42.38 -23.36
C ALA A 61 28.55 -43.58 -24.32
N THR A 62 29.70 -44.28 -24.38
CA THR A 62 29.85 -45.50 -25.18
C THR A 62 28.85 -46.59 -24.76
N LEU A 63 28.64 -46.79 -23.46
CA LEU A 63 27.66 -47.76 -22.96
C LEU A 63 26.21 -47.39 -23.33
N LEU A 64 25.89 -46.09 -23.33
CA LEU A 64 24.61 -45.58 -23.80
C LEU A 64 24.43 -45.86 -25.31
N GLU A 65 25.42 -45.54 -26.14
CA GLU A 65 25.40 -45.79 -27.59
C GLU A 65 25.26 -47.28 -27.93
N LEU A 66 25.86 -48.15 -27.12
CA LEU A 66 25.76 -49.60 -27.26
C LEU A 66 24.42 -50.18 -26.76
N GLY A 67 23.52 -49.36 -26.21
CA GLY A 67 22.21 -49.79 -25.73
C GLY A 67 22.23 -50.52 -24.40
N ALA A 68 23.23 -50.27 -23.54
CA ALA A 68 23.37 -50.98 -22.25
C ALA A 68 22.29 -50.59 -21.22
N VAL A 69 21.72 -49.39 -21.32
CA VAL A 69 20.83 -48.82 -20.29
C VAL A 69 19.51 -49.57 -20.18
N GLU A 70 18.84 -49.89 -21.29
CA GLU A 70 17.54 -50.59 -21.28
C GLU A 70 17.59 -52.00 -20.66
N PRO A 71 18.60 -52.86 -20.94
CA PRO A 71 18.74 -54.12 -20.22
C PRO A 71 18.99 -53.92 -18.73
N LEU A 72 19.82 -52.95 -18.35
CA LEU A 72 20.15 -52.68 -16.95
C LEU A 72 18.93 -52.26 -16.12
N THR A 73 17.99 -51.51 -16.70
CA THR A 73 16.75 -51.11 -16.01
C THR A 73 15.80 -52.28 -15.76
N LYS A 74 15.92 -53.38 -16.50
CA LYS A 74 15.19 -54.62 -16.22
C LYS A 74 15.89 -55.45 -15.14
N LEU A 75 17.21 -55.40 -15.10
CA LEU A 75 18.02 -56.19 -14.15
C LEU A 75 17.98 -55.66 -12.71
N ILE A 76 17.57 -54.41 -12.47
CA ILE A 76 17.39 -53.90 -11.09
C ILE A 76 16.20 -54.52 -10.35
N THR A 77 15.33 -55.26 -11.03
CA THR A 77 14.26 -56.05 -10.39
C THR A 77 14.51 -57.56 -10.51
N HIS A 78 15.74 -57.96 -10.81
CA HIS A 78 16.10 -59.37 -10.96
C HIS A 78 16.03 -60.13 -9.62
N GLU A 79 15.64 -61.41 -9.67
CA GLU A 79 15.48 -62.28 -8.50
C GLU A 79 16.83 -62.50 -7.79
N ASP A 80 17.89 -62.80 -8.56
CA ASP A 80 19.24 -62.88 -8.03
C ASP A 80 19.74 -61.54 -7.46
N LYS A 81 20.22 -61.60 -6.21
CA LYS A 81 20.67 -60.43 -5.44
C LYS A 81 21.94 -59.81 -6.02
N ILE A 82 22.85 -60.62 -6.57
CA ILE A 82 24.13 -60.13 -7.09
C ILE A 82 23.90 -59.38 -8.41
N VAL A 83 23.08 -59.94 -9.30
CA VAL A 83 22.67 -59.30 -10.55
C VAL A 83 21.97 -57.98 -10.27
N ARG A 84 20.97 -57.99 -9.37
CA ARG A 84 20.25 -56.78 -8.97
C ARG A 84 21.18 -55.71 -8.39
N ARG A 85 22.05 -56.08 -7.45
CA ARG A 85 23.04 -55.17 -6.87
C ARG A 85 23.94 -54.56 -7.94
N ASN A 86 24.54 -55.39 -8.79
CA ASN A 86 25.47 -54.90 -9.81
C ASN A 86 24.76 -54.01 -10.84
N ALA A 87 23.51 -54.33 -11.22
CA ALA A 87 22.71 -53.49 -12.11
C ALA A 87 22.41 -52.10 -11.48
N THR A 88 22.01 -52.06 -10.21
CA THR A 88 21.76 -50.80 -9.49
C THR A 88 23.02 -49.95 -9.38
N MET A 89 24.17 -50.58 -9.10
CA MET A 89 25.47 -49.89 -9.07
C MET A 89 25.77 -49.19 -10.39
N ILE A 90 25.58 -49.89 -11.51
CA ILE A 90 25.83 -49.34 -12.85
C ILE A 90 24.87 -48.19 -13.15
N LEU A 91 23.56 -48.35 -12.89
CA LEU A 91 22.60 -47.27 -13.12
C LEU A 91 22.94 -46.03 -12.30
N GLY A 92 23.27 -46.18 -11.03
CA GLY A 92 23.69 -45.08 -10.16
C GLY A 92 24.83 -44.25 -10.76
N ILE A 93 25.89 -44.89 -11.26
CA ILE A 93 27.02 -44.17 -11.86
C ILE A 93 26.70 -43.62 -13.26
N LEU A 94 25.87 -44.29 -14.06
CA LEU A 94 25.52 -43.84 -15.41
C LEU A 94 24.62 -42.60 -15.38
N THR A 95 23.80 -42.42 -14.34
CA THR A 95 22.89 -41.26 -14.21
C THR A 95 23.58 -39.90 -14.06
N SER A 96 24.90 -39.87 -13.90
CA SER A 96 25.68 -38.63 -14.01
C SER A 96 25.67 -38.03 -15.44
N ASN A 97 25.43 -38.85 -16.46
CA ASN A 97 25.29 -38.42 -17.85
C ASN A 97 23.85 -37.97 -18.16
N ASN A 98 23.68 -36.78 -18.75
CA ASN A 98 22.36 -36.19 -19.00
C ASN A 98 21.51 -36.96 -20.01
N ASP A 99 22.11 -37.58 -21.03
CA ASP A 99 21.38 -38.38 -22.01
C ASP A 99 20.87 -39.69 -21.39
N VAL A 100 21.63 -40.26 -20.45
CA VAL A 100 21.16 -41.38 -19.62
C VAL A 100 19.96 -40.94 -18.78
N LYS A 101 20.04 -39.79 -18.09
CA LYS A 101 18.90 -39.28 -17.30
C LYS A 101 17.65 -39.14 -18.18
N LYS A 102 17.80 -38.61 -19.40
CA LYS A 102 16.71 -38.49 -20.37
C LYS A 102 16.10 -39.83 -20.72
N LEU A 103 16.92 -40.82 -21.07
CA LEU A 103 16.45 -42.16 -21.40
C LEU A 103 15.74 -42.82 -20.22
N LEU A 104 16.27 -42.70 -18.99
CA LEU A 104 15.63 -43.26 -17.80
C LEU A 104 14.24 -42.67 -17.51
N ARG A 105 14.01 -41.40 -17.87
CA ARG A 105 12.67 -40.80 -17.80
C ARG A 105 11.71 -41.41 -18.80
N GLU A 106 12.16 -41.60 -20.04
CA GLU A 106 11.35 -42.21 -21.12
C GLU A 106 10.97 -43.66 -20.80
N LEU A 107 11.83 -44.36 -20.04
CA LEU A 107 11.61 -45.73 -19.58
C LEU A 107 10.81 -45.85 -18.27
N ASP A 108 10.43 -44.73 -17.64
CA ASP A 108 9.66 -44.65 -16.38
C ASP A 108 10.17 -45.54 -15.22
N VAL A 109 11.49 -45.54 -15.01
CA VAL A 109 12.14 -46.49 -14.08
C VAL A 109 12.17 -46.02 -12.62
N MET A 110 11.68 -44.82 -12.31
CA MET A 110 11.85 -44.20 -10.99
C MET A 110 11.22 -45.04 -9.88
N ASN A 111 10.04 -45.63 -10.12
CA ASN A 111 9.39 -46.53 -9.17
C ASN A 111 10.28 -47.73 -8.82
N SER A 112 10.90 -48.35 -9.82
CA SER A 112 11.78 -49.50 -9.64
C SER A 112 13.06 -49.14 -8.88
N VAL A 113 13.60 -47.94 -9.09
CA VAL A 113 14.76 -47.42 -8.34
C VAL A 113 14.38 -47.11 -6.88
N ILE A 114 13.21 -46.51 -6.64
CA ILE A 114 12.70 -46.23 -5.29
C ILE A 114 12.45 -47.54 -4.53
N ALA A 115 11.96 -48.58 -5.20
CA ALA A 115 11.79 -49.91 -4.62
C ALA A 115 13.12 -50.55 -4.16
N GLN A 116 14.28 -50.08 -4.64
CA GLN A 116 15.59 -50.53 -4.15
C GLN A 116 15.98 -49.91 -2.80
N LEU A 117 15.23 -48.92 -2.31
CA LEU A 117 15.54 -48.24 -1.05
C LEU A 117 14.96 -48.96 0.18
N THR A 118 14.29 -50.11 0.03
CA THR A 118 13.62 -50.78 1.15
C THR A 118 14.61 -51.24 2.22
N PRO A 119 14.20 -51.36 3.50
CA PRO A 119 15.11 -51.72 4.60
C PRO A 119 15.80 -53.08 4.44
N GLU A 120 15.24 -53.98 3.64
CA GLU A 120 15.74 -55.35 3.43
C GLU A 120 16.93 -55.43 2.46
N GLU A 121 17.15 -54.39 1.65
CA GLU A 121 18.25 -54.36 0.67
C GLU A 121 19.60 -53.99 1.31
N GLU A 122 20.68 -54.35 0.61
CA GLU A 122 22.05 -54.07 1.06
C GLU A 122 22.34 -52.56 1.04
N VAL A 123 23.20 -52.10 1.97
CA VAL A 123 23.63 -50.70 2.05
C VAL A 123 24.23 -50.20 0.73
N VAL A 124 24.95 -51.08 0.01
CA VAL A 124 25.50 -50.77 -1.33
C VAL A 124 24.38 -50.47 -2.33
N ILE A 125 23.26 -51.21 -2.27
CA ILE A 125 22.10 -50.94 -3.14
C ILE A 125 21.51 -49.57 -2.78
N HIS A 126 21.37 -49.26 -1.49
CA HIS A 126 20.89 -47.94 -1.05
C HIS A 126 21.79 -46.81 -1.55
N GLU A 127 23.12 -46.99 -1.52
CA GLU A 127 24.09 -46.00 -1.96
C GLU A 127 23.87 -45.61 -3.42
N PHE A 128 23.83 -46.60 -4.32
CA PHE A 128 23.72 -46.34 -5.75
C PHE A 128 22.29 -46.03 -6.21
N ALA A 129 21.28 -46.58 -5.54
CA ALA A 129 19.89 -46.19 -5.78
C ALA A 129 19.64 -44.74 -5.36
N SER A 130 20.10 -44.33 -4.17
CA SER A 130 19.99 -42.93 -3.73
C SER A 130 20.85 -42.00 -4.60
N LEU A 131 22.03 -42.43 -5.08
CA LEU A 131 22.84 -41.68 -6.05
C LEU A 131 22.09 -41.43 -7.36
N CYS A 132 21.42 -42.47 -7.89
CA CYS A 132 20.56 -42.37 -9.07
C CYS A 132 19.49 -41.30 -8.85
N LEU A 133 18.74 -41.40 -7.74
CA LEU A 133 17.66 -40.45 -7.44
C LEU A 133 18.18 -39.02 -7.22
N ALA A 134 19.32 -38.86 -6.54
CA ALA A 134 19.95 -37.55 -6.35
C ALA A 134 20.29 -36.91 -7.70
N ASN A 135 20.93 -37.65 -8.62
CA ASN A 135 21.23 -37.17 -9.96
C ASN A 135 19.96 -36.83 -10.77
N MET A 136 18.93 -37.66 -10.68
CA MET A 136 17.65 -37.43 -11.35
C MET A 136 16.89 -36.23 -10.77
N SER A 137 16.98 -35.99 -9.47
CA SER A 137 16.32 -34.88 -8.78
C SER A 137 16.88 -33.50 -9.17
N THR A 138 18.01 -33.43 -9.89
CA THR A 138 18.53 -32.16 -10.42
C THR A 138 17.65 -31.56 -11.52
N GLU A 139 16.82 -32.37 -12.18
CA GLU A 139 15.90 -31.94 -13.24
C GLU A 139 14.45 -31.92 -12.74
N TYR A 140 13.65 -30.94 -13.18
CA TYR A 140 12.26 -30.74 -12.75
C TYR A 140 11.40 -32.01 -12.90
N THR A 141 11.45 -32.68 -14.05
CA THR A 141 10.68 -33.91 -14.30
C THR A 141 11.09 -35.06 -13.39
N GLY A 142 12.39 -35.16 -13.06
CA GLY A 142 12.89 -36.18 -12.15
C GLY A 142 12.37 -35.95 -10.73
N LYS A 143 12.33 -34.69 -10.25
CA LYS A 143 11.72 -34.35 -8.96
C LYS A 143 10.26 -34.78 -8.87
N VAL A 144 9.48 -34.47 -9.91
CA VAL A 144 8.06 -34.83 -9.98
C VAL A 144 7.89 -36.34 -9.92
N GLN A 145 8.60 -37.10 -10.76
CA GLN A 145 8.51 -38.56 -10.74
C GLN A 145 8.92 -39.16 -9.39
N ILE A 146 10.00 -38.68 -8.77
CA ILE A 146 10.45 -39.19 -7.47
C ILE A 146 9.39 -38.94 -6.39
N PHE A 147 8.78 -37.75 -6.40
CA PHE A 147 7.75 -37.38 -5.44
C PHE A 147 6.44 -38.16 -5.64
N GLU A 148 5.93 -38.26 -6.87
CA GLU A 148 4.69 -38.97 -7.19
C GLU A 148 4.76 -40.46 -6.87
N HIS A 149 5.93 -41.07 -7.01
CA HIS A 149 6.19 -42.45 -6.65
C HIS A 149 6.50 -42.66 -5.15
N GLY A 150 6.30 -41.65 -4.31
CA GLY A 150 6.47 -41.77 -2.86
C GLY A 150 7.92 -41.90 -2.38
N GLY A 151 8.89 -41.40 -3.15
CA GLY A 151 10.31 -41.54 -2.84
C GLY A 151 10.80 -40.79 -1.59
N LEU A 152 10.03 -39.79 -1.10
CA LEU A 152 10.44 -38.95 0.03
C LEU A 152 10.59 -39.74 1.34
N GLU A 153 9.63 -40.60 1.69
CA GLU A 153 9.65 -41.35 2.95
C GLU A 153 10.83 -42.36 3.01
N PRO A 154 11.10 -43.17 1.97
CA PRO A 154 12.30 -43.99 1.92
C PRO A 154 13.61 -43.20 2.06
N LEU A 155 13.73 -42.05 1.39
CA LEU A 155 14.93 -41.20 1.48
C LEU A 155 15.12 -40.64 2.90
N LEU A 156 14.03 -40.23 3.56
CA LEU A 156 14.07 -39.73 4.94
C LEU A 156 14.57 -40.79 5.93
N ARG A 157 14.10 -42.03 5.77
CA ARG A 157 14.58 -43.15 6.59
C ARG A 157 16.08 -43.39 6.40
N LEU A 158 16.59 -43.24 5.17
CA LEU A 158 18.01 -43.45 4.87
C LEU A 158 18.94 -42.37 5.45
N LEU A 159 18.43 -41.25 5.97
CA LEU A 159 19.24 -40.28 6.71
C LEU A 159 19.84 -40.87 8.00
N SER A 160 19.25 -41.93 8.53
CA SER A 160 19.77 -42.67 9.69
C SER A 160 20.78 -43.78 9.32
N SER A 161 21.13 -43.93 8.04
CA SER A 161 22.08 -44.95 7.57
C SER A 161 23.45 -44.83 8.27
N PRO A 162 24.13 -45.93 8.60
CA PRO A 162 25.51 -45.86 9.07
C PRO A 162 26.48 -45.38 7.97
N ASP A 163 26.09 -45.51 6.70
CA ASP A 163 26.93 -45.18 5.56
C ASP A 163 26.84 -43.68 5.17
N PRO A 164 27.98 -42.99 5.04
CA PRO A 164 28.01 -41.55 4.75
C PRO A 164 27.58 -41.22 3.33
N ASP A 165 27.85 -42.07 2.34
CA ASP A 165 27.48 -41.84 0.95
C ASP A 165 25.96 -41.98 0.77
N VAL A 166 25.35 -42.99 1.40
CA VAL A 166 23.89 -43.12 1.49
C VAL A 166 23.25 -41.87 2.11
N LYS A 167 23.80 -41.39 3.24
CA LYS A 167 23.31 -40.17 3.90
C LYS A 167 23.42 -38.95 2.99
N LYS A 168 24.59 -38.74 2.38
CA LYS A 168 24.88 -37.61 1.50
C LYS A 168 23.93 -37.60 0.29
N ASN A 169 23.77 -38.74 -0.38
CA ASN A 169 22.92 -38.84 -1.56
C ASN A 169 21.44 -38.65 -1.20
N SER A 170 21.01 -39.20 -0.07
CA SER A 170 19.65 -39.05 0.42
C SER A 170 19.33 -37.58 0.75
N ILE A 171 20.18 -36.89 1.51
CA ILE A 171 19.94 -35.48 1.87
C ILE A 171 20.00 -34.55 0.66
N GLU A 172 20.89 -34.80 -0.31
CA GLU A 172 20.97 -34.04 -1.55
C GLU A 172 19.69 -34.20 -2.40
N CYS A 173 19.20 -35.44 -2.55
CA CYS A 173 17.95 -35.71 -3.25
C CYS A 173 16.78 -34.99 -2.57
N ILE A 174 16.66 -35.11 -1.24
CA ILE A 174 15.59 -34.44 -0.49
C ILE A 174 15.71 -32.91 -0.61
N TYR A 175 16.91 -32.34 -0.51
CA TYR A 175 17.16 -30.91 -0.70
C TYR A 175 16.64 -30.42 -2.07
N ASN A 176 16.86 -31.20 -3.12
CA ASN A 176 16.37 -30.89 -4.46
C ASN A 176 14.84 -30.97 -4.56
N LEU A 177 14.22 -31.94 -3.88
CA LEU A 177 12.76 -32.11 -3.83
C LEU A 177 12.06 -30.98 -3.06
N VAL A 178 12.59 -30.55 -1.91
CA VAL A 178 11.93 -29.51 -1.08
C VAL A 178 12.00 -28.10 -1.66
N GLN A 179 12.67 -27.91 -2.80
CA GLN A 179 12.54 -26.69 -3.60
C GLN A 179 11.10 -26.48 -4.07
N ASP A 180 10.37 -27.58 -4.31
CA ASP A 180 8.95 -27.56 -4.70
C ASP A 180 8.03 -27.46 -3.48
N PHE A 181 7.01 -26.59 -3.56
CA PHE A 181 6.10 -26.29 -2.44
C PHE A 181 5.30 -27.53 -1.97
N GLN A 182 4.89 -28.39 -2.91
CA GLN A 182 4.13 -29.61 -2.60
C GLN A 182 4.97 -30.58 -1.75
N CYS A 183 6.24 -30.79 -2.11
CA CYS A 183 7.17 -31.60 -1.34
C CYS A 183 7.37 -31.08 0.09
N ARG A 184 7.43 -29.75 0.28
CA ARG A 184 7.55 -29.15 1.62
C ARG A 184 6.36 -29.48 2.53
N THR A 185 5.16 -29.58 1.97
CA THR A 185 3.96 -29.91 2.74
C THR A 185 4.03 -31.35 3.24
N THR A 186 4.34 -32.31 2.37
CA THR A 186 4.52 -33.72 2.76
C THR A 186 5.70 -33.90 3.72
N PHE A 187 6.80 -33.17 3.52
CA PHE A 187 7.93 -33.16 4.45
C PHE A 187 7.50 -32.74 5.87
N GLN A 188 6.62 -31.75 5.99
CA GLN A 188 6.07 -31.33 7.29
C GLN A 188 5.14 -32.40 7.89
N GLU A 189 4.32 -33.06 7.08
CA GLU A 189 3.40 -34.13 7.53
C GLU A 189 4.16 -35.35 8.07
N LEU A 190 5.32 -35.66 7.50
CA LEU A 190 6.20 -36.75 7.93
C LEU A 190 7.06 -36.40 9.16
N ASN A 191 6.90 -35.20 9.75
CA ASN A 191 7.70 -34.70 10.85
C ASN A 191 9.22 -34.89 10.64
N ALA A 192 9.69 -34.48 9.46
CA ALA A 192 11.00 -34.88 8.96
C ALA A 192 12.17 -33.98 9.42
N ILE A 193 11.94 -33.01 10.32
CA ILE A 193 12.99 -32.10 10.82
C ILE A 193 14.00 -32.81 11.77
N PRO A 194 13.59 -33.65 12.74
CA PRO A 194 14.54 -34.29 13.65
C PRO A 194 15.62 -35.14 12.94
N PRO A 195 15.30 -35.99 11.94
CA PRO A 195 16.32 -36.69 11.16
C PRO A 195 17.33 -35.76 10.47
N VAL A 196 16.89 -34.60 9.99
CA VAL A 196 17.77 -33.60 9.37
C VAL A 196 18.65 -32.90 10.41
N LEU A 197 18.14 -32.63 11.61
CA LEU A 197 18.93 -32.07 12.71
C LEU A 197 20.03 -33.04 13.18
N ASP A 198 19.78 -34.35 13.17
CA ASP A 198 20.80 -35.33 13.52
C ASP A 198 21.97 -35.36 12.53
N LEU A 199 21.74 -35.02 11.26
CA LEU A 199 22.81 -34.89 10.26
C LEU A 199 23.79 -33.74 10.56
N LEU A 200 23.38 -32.74 11.34
CA LEU A 200 24.28 -31.66 11.78
C LEU A 200 25.41 -32.18 12.69
N LYS A 201 25.24 -33.37 13.28
CA LYS A 201 26.25 -34.05 14.12
C LYS A 201 27.21 -34.94 13.32
N SER A 202 27.06 -35.00 11.99
CA SER A 202 27.91 -35.80 11.11
C SER A 202 29.37 -35.35 11.16
N GLU A 203 30.29 -36.31 11.07
CA GLU A 203 31.73 -36.03 10.93
C GLU A 203 32.11 -35.51 9.53
N TYR A 204 31.17 -35.57 8.58
CA TYR A 204 31.38 -35.16 7.19
C TYR A 204 30.75 -33.78 6.91
N PRO A 205 31.57 -32.74 6.65
CA PRO A 205 31.09 -31.37 6.45
C PRO A 205 30.07 -31.22 5.31
N VAL A 206 30.21 -32.01 4.24
CA VAL A 206 29.28 -31.98 3.10
C VAL A 206 27.85 -32.33 3.51
N ILE A 207 27.69 -33.27 4.45
CA ILE A 207 26.38 -33.71 4.96
C ILE A 207 25.77 -32.60 5.84
N GLN A 208 26.59 -32.00 6.71
CA GLN A 208 26.15 -30.87 7.54
C GLN A 208 25.70 -29.68 6.68
N LEU A 209 26.44 -29.38 5.62
CA LEU A 209 26.12 -28.29 4.69
C LEU A 209 24.79 -28.52 3.96
N PHE A 210 24.56 -29.72 3.41
CA PHE A 210 23.28 -30.04 2.77
C PHE A 210 22.11 -29.99 3.75
N ALA A 211 22.30 -30.47 4.99
CA ALA A 211 21.29 -30.37 6.04
C ALA A 211 20.94 -28.90 6.34
N LEU A 212 21.93 -28.01 6.51
CA LEU A 212 21.68 -26.59 6.74
C LEU A 212 21.02 -25.90 5.54
N LYS A 213 21.46 -26.17 4.31
CA LYS A 213 20.84 -25.62 3.10
C LYS A 213 19.38 -26.03 2.97
N MET A 214 19.08 -27.28 3.27
CA MET A 214 17.72 -27.81 3.30
C MET A 214 16.88 -27.12 4.38
N LEU A 215 17.40 -26.98 5.60
CA LEU A 215 16.75 -26.22 6.66
C LEU A 215 16.49 -24.77 6.23
N GLY A 216 17.41 -24.13 5.52
CA GLY A 216 17.29 -22.77 5.02
C GLY A 216 16.14 -22.60 4.03
N VAL A 217 15.88 -23.61 3.19
CA VAL A 217 14.76 -23.60 2.24
C VAL A 217 13.43 -23.81 2.95
N ILE A 218 13.31 -24.81 3.82
CA ILE A 218 12.03 -25.14 4.47
C ILE A 218 11.62 -24.11 5.53
N THR A 219 12.57 -23.40 6.14
CA THR A 219 12.29 -22.37 7.17
C THR A 219 11.75 -21.06 6.61
N ASN A 220 11.58 -20.93 5.30
CA ASN A 220 10.75 -19.86 4.73
C ASN A 220 9.26 -20.05 5.07
N ASP A 221 8.84 -21.26 5.45
CA ASP A 221 7.47 -21.57 5.86
C ASP A 221 7.32 -21.52 7.40
N LYS A 222 6.34 -20.76 7.89
CA LYS A 222 6.09 -20.57 9.35
C LYS A 222 5.89 -21.88 10.12
N LYS A 223 5.23 -22.88 9.51
CA LYS A 223 5.01 -24.19 10.13
C LYS A 223 6.35 -24.92 10.36
N SER A 224 7.25 -24.89 9.38
CA SER A 224 8.59 -25.48 9.52
C SER A 224 9.43 -24.76 10.57
N GLN A 225 9.32 -23.43 10.69
CA GLN A 225 9.99 -22.65 11.74
C GLN A 225 9.57 -23.14 13.14
N ALA A 226 8.25 -23.31 13.36
CA ALA A 226 7.72 -23.83 14.61
C ALA A 226 8.20 -25.27 14.89
N MET A 227 8.13 -26.16 13.90
CA MET A 227 8.61 -27.54 14.05
C MET A 227 10.12 -27.60 14.36
N LEU A 228 10.92 -26.71 13.77
CA LEU A 228 12.35 -26.62 14.05
C LEU A 228 12.62 -26.19 15.49
N ARG A 229 11.88 -25.19 15.97
CA ARG A 229 11.95 -24.72 17.36
C ARG A 229 11.55 -25.83 18.34
N ASP A 230 10.44 -26.51 18.09
CA ASP A 230 9.91 -27.59 18.94
C ASP A 230 10.87 -28.80 18.98
N SER A 231 11.68 -28.99 17.92
CA SER A 231 12.72 -30.02 17.82
C SER A 231 14.08 -29.57 18.40
N GLN A 232 14.15 -28.48 19.16
CA GLN A 232 15.40 -27.88 19.70
C GLN A 232 16.42 -27.53 18.60
N GLY A 233 15.97 -27.28 17.38
CA GLY A 233 16.84 -26.96 16.25
C GLY A 233 17.60 -25.65 16.42
N LEU A 234 16.99 -24.65 17.08
CA LEU A 234 17.64 -23.37 17.35
C LEU A 234 18.86 -23.51 18.28
N ASP A 235 18.78 -24.39 19.29
CA ASP A 235 19.92 -24.66 20.18
C ASP A 235 21.09 -25.31 19.44
N HIS A 236 20.79 -26.22 18.50
CA HIS A 236 21.80 -26.84 17.64
C HIS A 236 22.48 -25.81 16.73
N LEU A 237 21.71 -24.90 16.13
CA LEU A 237 22.24 -23.84 15.28
C LEU A 237 23.13 -22.88 16.06
N ILE A 238 22.71 -22.47 17.27
CA ILE A 238 23.52 -21.61 18.13
C ILE A 238 24.82 -22.31 18.55
N LYS A 239 24.78 -23.62 18.80
CA LYS A 239 25.99 -24.40 19.08
C LYS A 239 26.95 -24.46 17.88
N ILE A 240 26.44 -24.56 16.65
CA ILE A 240 27.27 -24.49 15.44
C ILE A 240 27.96 -23.11 15.37
N LEU A 241 27.21 -22.04 15.64
CA LEU A 241 27.74 -20.68 15.66
C LEU A 241 28.77 -20.44 16.78
N ASP A 242 28.70 -21.17 17.90
CA ASP A 242 29.70 -21.11 18.97
C ASP A 242 31.02 -21.85 18.63
N THR A 243 30.96 -22.76 17.67
CA THR A 243 32.08 -23.63 17.32
C THR A 243 32.90 -22.98 16.21
N LYS A 244 34.11 -22.53 16.52
CA LYS A 244 34.98 -21.81 15.57
C LYS A 244 35.44 -22.69 14.40
N GLU A 245 35.57 -23.99 14.65
CA GLU A 245 35.96 -25.01 13.68
C GLU A 245 34.88 -25.24 12.61
N LEU A 246 33.65 -24.76 12.84
CA LEU A 246 32.52 -24.89 11.90
C LEU A 246 32.22 -23.57 11.16
N ASN A 247 33.22 -22.70 11.00
CA ASN A 247 33.08 -21.41 10.33
C ASN A 247 32.51 -21.51 8.91
N ASP A 248 32.83 -22.57 8.17
CA ASP A 248 32.29 -22.86 6.83
C ASP A 248 30.76 -23.06 6.82
N LEU A 249 30.18 -23.41 7.97
CA LEU A 249 28.74 -23.61 8.16
C LEU A 249 28.01 -22.37 8.68
N HIS A 250 28.75 -21.36 9.17
CA HIS A 250 28.15 -20.20 9.84
C HIS A 250 27.23 -19.40 8.93
N ILE A 251 27.53 -19.32 7.63
CA ILE A 251 26.68 -18.63 6.64
C ILE A 251 25.27 -19.24 6.63
N GLU A 252 25.19 -20.56 6.45
CA GLU A 252 23.89 -21.25 6.35
C GLU A 252 23.20 -21.36 7.70
N ALA A 253 23.94 -21.58 8.79
CA ALA A 253 23.37 -21.57 10.12
C ALA A 253 22.73 -20.21 10.46
N LEU A 254 23.39 -19.08 10.16
CA LEU A 254 22.83 -17.75 10.33
C LEU A 254 21.61 -17.50 9.44
N SER A 255 21.62 -18.01 8.21
CA SER A 255 20.48 -17.92 7.28
C SER A 255 19.23 -18.59 7.87
N VAL A 256 19.38 -19.81 8.41
CA VAL A 256 18.29 -20.55 9.07
C VAL A 256 17.80 -19.80 10.31
N VAL A 257 18.72 -19.32 11.16
CA VAL A 257 18.37 -18.53 12.36
C VAL A 257 17.60 -17.27 11.97
N ALA A 258 18.06 -16.53 10.95
CA ALA A 258 17.39 -15.32 10.48
C ALA A 258 15.95 -15.57 10.02
N ASN A 259 15.71 -16.70 9.32
CA ASN A 259 14.36 -17.08 8.88
C ASN A 259 13.44 -17.42 10.07
N CYS A 260 13.97 -18.06 11.12
CA CYS A 260 13.20 -18.40 12.32
C CYS A 260 12.86 -17.20 13.21
N LEU A 261 13.54 -16.07 13.08
CA LEU A 261 13.29 -14.87 13.89
C LEU A 261 12.08 -14.05 13.42
N GLU A 262 11.26 -14.58 12.50
CA GLU A 262 9.91 -14.05 12.23
C GLU A 262 8.87 -14.49 13.26
N ASP A 263 9.18 -15.55 14.00
CA ASP A 263 8.32 -16.14 15.01
C ASP A 263 8.67 -15.62 16.42
N MET A 264 7.67 -15.13 17.14
CA MET A 264 7.87 -14.50 18.45
C MET A 264 8.44 -15.48 19.49
N ASP A 265 8.02 -16.74 19.47
CA ASP A 265 8.53 -17.74 20.42
C ASP A 265 10.01 -18.06 20.16
N SER A 266 10.42 -18.11 18.89
CA SER A 266 11.82 -18.25 18.47
C SER A 266 12.67 -17.06 18.91
N ILE A 267 12.16 -15.82 18.77
CA ILE A 267 12.84 -14.63 19.28
C ILE A 267 13.05 -14.73 20.79
N LEU A 268 12.02 -15.14 21.54
CA LEU A 268 12.10 -15.31 22.99
C LEU A 268 13.16 -16.33 23.40
N LEU A 269 13.21 -17.48 22.72
CA LEU A 269 14.18 -18.53 22.98
C LEU A 269 15.62 -18.04 22.71
N ILE A 270 15.86 -17.43 21.55
CA ILE A 270 17.18 -16.87 21.17
C ILE A 270 17.62 -15.76 22.14
N ARG A 271 16.68 -14.97 22.66
CA ARG A 271 16.98 -13.96 23.68
C ARG A 271 17.41 -14.61 25.00
N GLN A 272 16.70 -15.64 25.46
CA GLN A 272 17.02 -16.34 26.73
C GLN A 272 18.37 -17.06 26.68
N THR A 273 18.77 -17.56 25.51
CA THR A 273 20.07 -18.23 25.31
C THR A 273 21.23 -17.26 25.05
N GLY A 274 20.97 -15.95 25.08
CA GLY A 274 21.97 -14.92 24.78
C GLY A 274 22.37 -14.86 23.30
N GLY A 275 21.64 -15.53 22.42
CA GLY A 275 21.92 -15.58 20.98
C GLY A 275 21.89 -14.21 20.30
N LEU A 276 21.08 -13.26 20.78
CA LEU A 276 21.05 -11.88 20.23
C LEU A 276 22.42 -11.18 20.30
N LYS A 277 23.17 -11.37 21.40
CA LYS A 277 24.53 -10.82 21.53
C LYS A 277 25.50 -11.45 20.52
N LYS A 278 25.30 -12.73 20.21
CA LYS A 278 26.10 -13.45 19.21
C LYS A 278 25.81 -12.96 17.79
N LEU A 279 24.54 -12.75 17.46
CA LEU A 279 24.16 -12.16 16.16
C LEU A 279 24.85 -10.81 15.94
N LEU A 280 24.87 -9.95 16.97
CA LEU A 280 25.60 -8.70 16.92
C LEU A 280 27.11 -8.92 16.73
N ALA A 281 27.72 -9.85 17.46
CA ALA A 281 29.14 -10.15 17.32
C ALA A 281 29.52 -10.63 15.90
N PHE A 282 28.65 -11.41 15.23
CA PHE A 282 28.85 -11.82 13.84
C PHE A 282 28.71 -10.66 12.85
N ALA A 283 27.75 -9.76 13.10
CA ALA A 283 27.57 -8.55 12.29
C ALA A 283 28.77 -7.60 12.42
N GLU A 284 29.33 -7.45 13.62
CA GLU A 284 30.43 -6.51 13.89
C GLU A 284 31.82 -7.05 13.51
N ASN A 285 32.13 -8.31 13.86
CA ASN A 285 33.51 -8.81 13.82
C ASN A 285 33.84 -9.64 12.58
N SER A 286 32.84 -10.10 11.82
CA SER A 286 33.08 -10.89 10.61
C SER A 286 33.63 -10.02 9.49
N THR A 287 34.56 -10.56 8.70
CA THR A 287 35.04 -9.96 7.45
C THR A 287 34.33 -10.53 6.22
N ILE A 288 33.48 -11.54 6.39
CA ILE A 288 32.76 -12.22 5.30
C ILE A 288 31.40 -11.53 5.08
N PRO A 289 31.15 -10.94 3.90
CA PRO A 289 29.92 -10.19 3.66
C PRO A 289 28.64 -10.99 3.86
N ASP A 290 28.60 -12.27 3.46
CA ASP A 290 27.41 -13.12 3.63
C ASP A 290 27.08 -13.41 5.11
N ILE A 291 28.10 -13.54 5.96
CA ILE A 291 27.92 -13.66 7.41
C ILE A 291 27.34 -12.36 7.97
N GLN A 292 27.92 -11.20 7.61
CA GLN A 292 27.43 -9.89 8.05
C GLN A 292 25.99 -9.65 7.59
N LYS A 293 25.68 -9.97 6.33
CA LYS A 293 24.33 -9.91 5.75
C LYS A 293 23.34 -10.76 6.52
N ASN A 294 23.64 -12.06 6.75
CA ASN A 294 22.70 -12.95 7.44
C ASN A 294 22.54 -12.58 8.92
N ALA A 295 23.61 -12.12 9.57
CA ALA A 295 23.55 -11.60 10.94
C ALA A 295 22.71 -10.32 11.03
N ALA A 296 22.92 -9.34 10.14
CA ALA A 296 22.11 -8.13 10.07
C ALA A 296 20.63 -8.43 9.74
N LYS A 297 20.37 -9.40 8.86
CA LYS A 297 19.01 -9.89 8.58
C LYS A 297 18.37 -10.48 9.83
N ALA A 298 19.10 -11.30 10.59
CA ALA A 298 18.63 -11.86 11.86
C ALA A 298 18.33 -10.75 12.89
N ILE A 299 19.19 -9.73 13.00
CA ILE A 299 18.97 -8.55 13.85
C ILE A 299 17.70 -7.81 13.42
N ALA A 300 17.50 -7.56 12.12
CA ALA A 300 16.31 -6.88 11.60
C ALA A 300 15.02 -7.60 11.98
N LYS A 301 15.01 -8.94 11.90
CA LYS A 301 13.85 -9.77 12.26
C LYS A 301 13.62 -9.80 13.77
N ALA A 302 14.67 -9.98 14.57
CA ALA A 302 14.56 -9.92 16.03
C ALA A 302 14.11 -8.55 16.55
N ALA A 303 14.48 -7.46 15.86
CA ALA A 303 14.14 -6.09 16.26
C ALA A 303 12.65 -5.74 16.11
N TYR A 304 11.80 -6.62 15.57
CA TYR A 304 10.34 -6.43 15.68
C TYR A 304 9.84 -6.56 17.14
N ASP A 305 10.53 -7.33 17.98
CA ASP A 305 10.27 -7.42 19.43
C ASP A 305 10.84 -6.20 20.18
N SER A 306 10.03 -5.58 21.04
CA SER A 306 10.41 -4.36 21.76
C SER A 306 11.54 -4.56 22.77
N GLU A 307 11.57 -5.70 23.44
CA GLU A 307 12.63 -6.01 24.41
C GLU A 307 13.95 -6.34 23.70
N SER A 308 13.90 -7.01 22.55
CA SER A 308 15.07 -7.25 21.70
C SER A 308 15.68 -5.93 21.21
N ARG A 309 14.86 -4.93 20.83
CA ARG A 309 15.36 -3.58 20.50
C ARG A 309 16.09 -2.92 21.67
N LYS A 310 15.59 -3.05 22.90
CA LYS A 310 16.26 -2.50 24.08
C LYS A 310 17.62 -3.15 24.30
N LEU A 311 17.68 -4.48 24.23
CA LEU A 311 18.94 -5.21 24.39
C LEU A 311 19.96 -4.86 23.29
N PHE A 312 19.51 -4.71 22.05
CA PHE A 312 20.38 -4.29 20.96
C PHE A 312 20.92 -2.87 21.15
N HIS A 313 20.06 -1.94 21.59
CA HIS A 313 20.47 -0.57 21.92
C HIS A 313 21.50 -0.53 23.07
N GLU A 314 21.28 -1.31 24.14
CA GLU A 314 22.23 -1.45 25.26
C GLU A 314 23.59 -2.01 24.82
N GLN A 315 23.63 -2.70 23.68
CA GLN A 315 24.82 -3.28 23.09
C GLN A 315 25.38 -2.43 21.93
N GLU A 316 24.92 -1.19 21.76
CA GLU A 316 25.37 -0.25 20.72
C GLU A 316 25.23 -0.78 19.28
N VAL A 317 24.15 -1.54 19.00
CA VAL A 317 23.88 -2.09 17.66
C VAL A 317 23.92 -1.03 16.55
N GLU A 318 23.57 0.21 16.87
CA GLU A 318 23.44 1.29 15.91
C GLU A 318 24.78 1.61 15.25
N LYS A 319 25.88 1.57 16.01
CA LYS A 319 27.24 1.76 15.49
C LYS A 319 27.63 0.66 14.50
N CYS A 320 27.30 -0.59 14.82
CA CYS A 320 27.50 -1.73 13.94
C CYS A 320 26.69 -1.55 12.64
N LEU A 321 25.40 -1.25 12.75
CA LEU A 321 24.53 -1.09 11.58
C LEU A 321 24.96 0.06 10.66
N VAL A 322 25.36 1.22 11.21
CA VAL A 322 25.90 2.33 10.42
C VAL A 322 27.19 1.94 9.70
N THR A 323 28.06 1.15 10.34
CA THR A 323 29.27 0.63 9.70
C THR A 323 28.93 -0.28 8.52
N LEU A 324 27.93 -1.15 8.68
CA LEU A 324 27.48 -2.07 7.62
C LEU A 324 26.82 -1.37 6.42
N LEU A 325 26.25 -0.17 6.59
CA LEU A 325 25.80 0.66 5.46
C LEU A 325 26.96 1.09 4.54
N GLY A 326 28.19 1.09 5.06
CA GLY A 326 29.40 1.40 4.30
C GLY A 326 30.05 0.19 3.62
N SER A 327 29.48 -1.01 3.74
CA SER A 327 30.00 -2.24 3.11
C SER A 327 29.94 -2.16 1.58
N GLU A 328 30.82 -2.87 0.88
CA GLU A 328 30.78 -3.03 -0.59
C GLU A 328 29.70 -4.02 -1.05
N SER A 329 29.16 -4.82 -0.13
CA SER A 329 28.12 -5.81 -0.43
C SER A 329 26.72 -5.20 -0.37
N ASP A 330 26.05 -5.13 -1.51
CA ASP A 330 24.66 -4.70 -1.63
C ASP A 330 23.73 -5.44 -0.65
N GLY A 331 23.90 -6.77 -0.53
CA GLY A 331 23.09 -7.58 0.38
C GLY A 331 23.30 -7.21 1.85
N THR A 332 24.51 -6.80 2.22
CA THR A 332 24.83 -6.32 3.58
C THR A 332 24.21 -4.94 3.84
N GLN A 333 24.28 -4.03 2.86
CA GLN A 333 23.65 -2.71 2.93
C GLN A 333 22.12 -2.80 3.04
N VAL A 334 21.49 -3.72 2.30
CA VAL A 334 20.05 -4.00 2.38
C VAL A 334 19.68 -4.49 3.77
N ALA A 335 20.36 -5.52 4.27
CA ALA A 335 20.08 -6.09 5.58
C ALA A 335 20.28 -5.08 6.73
N ALA A 336 21.34 -4.27 6.65
CA ALA A 336 21.61 -3.20 7.62
C ALA A 336 20.52 -2.12 7.59
N SER A 337 20.08 -1.69 6.40
CA SER A 337 19.02 -0.68 6.26
C SER A 337 17.67 -1.20 6.81
N GLN A 338 17.34 -2.47 6.55
CA GLN A 338 16.17 -3.13 7.13
C GLN A 338 16.26 -3.21 8.66
N ALA A 339 17.44 -3.52 9.21
CA ALA A 339 17.67 -3.54 10.65
C ALA A 339 17.50 -2.15 11.28
N ILE A 340 18.01 -1.09 10.64
CA ILE A 340 17.82 0.29 11.08
C ILE A 340 16.34 0.66 11.10
N SER A 341 15.60 0.31 10.04
CA SER A 341 14.15 0.50 9.98
C SER A 341 13.43 -0.16 11.16
N ALA A 342 13.80 -1.38 11.53
CA ALA A 342 13.19 -2.10 12.67
C ALA A 342 13.58 -1.47 14.02
N MET A 343 14.84 -1.04 14.17
CA MET A 343 15.35 -0.38 15.38
C MET A 343 14.71 0.98 15.65
N CYS A 344 14.06 1.62 14.65
CA CYS A 344 13.34 2.89 14.82
C CYS A 344 12.25 2.84 15.90
N GLY A 345 11.79 1.65 16.31
CA GLY A 345 10.88 1.51 17.45
C GLY A 345 11.50 1.82 18.83
N ASN A 346 12.79 2.18 18.90
CA ASN A 346 13.49 2.66 20.10
C ASN A 346 13.93 4.12 19.89
N ALA A 347 13.53 5.01 20.80
CA ALA A 347 13.84 6.44 20.70
C ALA A 347 15.34 6.75 20.77
N GLY A 348 16.10 6.06 21.63
CA GLY A 348 17.56 6.25 21.73
C GLY A 348 18.28 5.83 20.45
N SER A 349 17.82 4.77 19.78
CA SER A 349 18.33 4.38 18.47
C SER A 349 18.03 5.43 17.40
N GLN A 350 16.81 6.01 17.40
CA GLN A 350 16.45 7.08 16.46
C GLN A 350 17.39 8.29 16.59
N ASP A 351 17.68 8.71 17.83
CA ASP A 351 18.58 9.85 18.10
C ASP A 351 20.01 9.57 17.64
N PHE A 352 20.51 8.33 17.78
CA PHE A 352 21.81 7.94 17.26
C PHE A 352 21.86 8.02 15.73
N PHE A 353 20.86 7.45 15.05
CA PHE A 353 20.82 7.41 13.60
C PHE A 353 20.65 8.80 12.96
N ASN A 354 20.12 9.78 13.69
CA ASN A 354 19.99 11.16 13.24
C ASN A 354 21.31 11.70 12.65
N THR A 355 22.42 11.52 13.38
CA THR A 355 23.71 12.15 13.05
C THR A 355 24.57 11.31 12.11
N GLN A 356 24.59 10.00 12.26
CA GLN A 356 25.51 9.11 11.53
C GLN A 356 24.82 8.17 10.54
N GLY A 357 23.55 7.82 10.79
CA GLY A 357 22.79 6.89 9.94
C GLY A 357 22.16 7.58 8.74
N ILE A 358 21.43 8.67 8.96
CA ILE A 358 20.67 9.38 7.91
C ILE A 358 21.57 9.81 6.73
N PRO A 359 22.75 10.44 6.93
CA PRO A 359 23.61 10.80 5.80
C PRO A 359 24.06 9.60 4.95
N GLN A 360 24.33 8.45 5.58
CA GLN A 360 24.70 7.21 4.87
C GLN A 360 23.53 6.64 4.09
N LEU A 361 22.32 6.64 4.67
CA LEU A 361 21.10 6.20 3.98
C LEU A 361 20.78 7.09 2.77
N VAL A 362 20.95 8.41 2.89
CA VAL A 362 20.76 9.34 1.77
C VAL A 362 21.77 9.08 0.65
N ARG A 363 23.01 8.71 0.98
CA ARG A 363 23.99 8.26 -0.02
C ARG A 363 23.53 6.97 -0.72
N LEU A 364 22.99 5.99 0.01
CA LEU A 364 22.51 4.73 -0.55
C LEU A 364 21.28 4.89 -1.46
N LEU A 365 20.48 5.96 -1.32
CA LEU A 365 19.42 6.29 -2.28
C LEU A 365 19.96 6.53 -3.71
N LYS A 366 21.26 6.84 -3.85
CA LYS A 366 21.94 7.03 -5.15
C LYS A 366 22.63 5.75 -5.66
N SER A 367 22.45 4.60 -5.00
CA SER A 367 23.02 3.33 -5.43
C SER A 367 22.45 2.88 -6.77
N ASP A 368 23.23 2.19 -7.60
CA ASP A 368 22.74 1.58 -8.84
C ASP A 368 21.87 0.33 -8.58
N ASN A 369 21.94 -0.23 -7.37
CA ASN A 369 21.14 -1.37 -6.97
C ASN A 369 19.76 -0.93 -6.43
N GLU A 370 18.69 -1.30 -7.15
CA GLU A 370 17.32 -0.91 -6.79
C GLU A 370 16.85 -1.50 -5.43
N GLU A 371 17.38 -2.65 -5.00
CA GLU A 371 17.06 -3.22 -3.68
C GLU A 371 17.70 -2.41 -2.55
N VAL A 372 18.93 -1.93 -2.76
CA VAL A 372 19.62 -1.03 -1.81
C VAL A 372 18.87 0.28 -1.69
N GLN A 373 18.46 0.88 -2.82
CA GLN A 373 17.65 2.10 -2.83
C GLN A 373 16.35 1.93 -2.05
N GLU A 374 15.63 0.82 -2.27
CA GLU A 374 14.39 0.57 -1.54
C GLU A 374 14.62 0.41 -0.04
N ALA A 375 15.63 -0.37 0.36
CA ALA A 375 15.92 -0.60 1.77
C ALA A 375 16.35 0.71 2.48
N ALA A 376 17.12 1.55 1.81
CA ALA A 376 17.51 2.87 2.31
C ALA A 376 16.30 3.80 2.45
N ALA A 377 15.41 3.83 1.45
CA ALA A 377 14.18 4.61 1.50
C ALA A 377 13.25 4.12 2.64
N LEU A 378 13.14 2.80 2.85
CA LEU A 378 12.38 2.21 3.95
C LEU A 378 12.91 2.67 5.32
N ALA A 379 14.22 2.62 5.51
CA ALA A 379 14.85 3.07 6.74
C ALA A 379 14.60 4.57 7.00
N LEU A 380 14.75 5.41 5.98
CA LEU A 380 14.45 6.84 6.07
C LEU A 380 12.97 7.12 6.35
N ALA A 381 12.05 6.38 5.73
CA ALA A 381 10.62 6.52 5.98
C ALA A 381 10.29 6.23 7.45
N SER A 382 10.88 5.17 8.01
CA SER A 382 10.72 4.80 9.42
C SER A 382 11.37 5.84 10.35
N LEU A 383 12.59 6.31 10.06
CA LEU A 383 13.30 7.28 10.88
C LEU A 383 12.62 8.65 10.94
N THR A 384 12.01 9.09 9.83
CA THR A 384 11.35 10.41 9.73
C THR A 384 9.91 10.41 10.25
N THR A 385 9.30 9.23 10.43
CA THR A 385 7.91 9.12 10.88
C THR A 385 7.77 9.64 12.30
N CYS A 386 6.93 10.67 12.47
CA CYS A 386 6.68 11.32 13.77
C CYS A 386 7.95 11.84 14.48
N ASN A 387 9.05 12.08 13.74
CA ASN A 387 10.31 12.57 14.30
C ASN A 387 10.83 13.80 13.52
N PRO A 388 10.54 15.02 14.00
CA PRO A 388 10.98 16.26 13.36
C PRO A 388 12.50 16.40 13.25
N ALA A 389 13.24 15.94 14.26
CA ALA A 389 14.71 16.03 14.26
C ALA A 389 15.30 15.20 13.12
N ASN A 390 14.79 13.99 12.91
CA ASN A 390 15.23 13.11 11.82
C ASN A 390 14.81 13.63 10.45
N ALA A 391 13.61 14.21 10.33
CA ALA A 391 13.18 14.87 9.10
C ALA A 391 14.10 16.06 8.73
N ASN A 392 14.50 16.87 9.72
CA ASN A 392 15.45 17.96 9.52
C ASN A 392 16.84 17.44 9.15
N ALA A 393 17.34 16.40 9.83
CA ALA A 393 18.62 15.78 9.50
C ALA A 393 18.63 15.20 8.06
N ALA A 394 17.51 14.64 7.59
CA ALA A 394 17.38 14.20 6.20
C ALA A 394 17.46 15.37 5.21
N ALA A 395 16.86 16.52 5.55
CA ALA A 395 16.98 17.73 4.74
C ALA A 395 18.42 18.26 4.72
N GLU A 396 19.09 18.32 5.89
CA GLU A 396 20.49 18.74 6.03
C GLU A 396 21.47 17.83 5.28
N ALA A 397 21.10 16.55 5.09
CA ALA A 397 21.85 15.59 4.29
C ALA A 397 21.52 15.64 2.78
N ASP A 398 20.80 16.67 2.32
CA ASP A 398 20.38 16.86 0.91
C ASP A 398 19.52 15.73 0.33
N ALA A 399 18.61 15.16 1.13
CA ALA A 399 17.78 14.02 0.70
C ALA A 399 16.77 14.35 -0.41
N LEU A 400 16.37 15.60 -0.61
CA LEU A 400 15.29 15.98 -1.55
C LEU A 400 15.58 15.55 -2.99
N GLY A 401 16.80 15.79 -3.49
CA GLY A 401 17.19 15.39 -4.86
C GLY A 401 17.14 13.87 -5.06
N PRO A 402 17.84 13.07 -4.24
CA PRO A 402 17.78 11.60 -4.29
C PRO A 402 16.35 11.06 -4.19
N LEU A 403 15.56 11.54 -3.22
CA LEU A 403 14.16 11.10 -3.04
C LEU A 403 13.31 11.40 -4.27
N THR A 404 13.49 12.58 -4.89
CA THR A 404 12.80 12.96 -6.13
C THR A 404 13.15 12.01 -7.27
N SER A 405 14.42 11.61 -7.40
CA SER A 405 14.85 10.61 -8.37
C SER A 405 14.26 9.22 -8.07
N THR A 406 14.19 8.82 -6.79
CA THR A 406 13.65 7.52 -6.35
C THR A 406 12.15 7.37 -6.66
N LEU A 407 11.39 8.47 -6.77
CA LEU A 407 9.97 8.42 -7.20
C LEU A 407 9.78 7.86 -8.62
N SER A 408 10.83 7.82 -9.43
CA SER A 408 10.83 7.23 -10.78
C SER A 408 11.45 5.82 -10.83
N SER A 409 11.68 5.18 -9.68
CA SER A 409 12.23 3.82 -9.61
C SER A 409 11.26 2.76 -10.16
N LYS A 410 11.79 1.64 -10.64
CA LYS A 410 10.99 0.47 -11.08
C LYS A 410 10.43 -0.32 -9.89
N ARG A 411 11.04 -0.17 -8.71
CA ARG A 411 10.61 -0.82 -7.47
C ARG A 411 9.50 0.00 -6.82
N ASP A 412 8.29 -0.56 -6.80
CA ASP A 412 7.14 0.08 -6.13
C ASP A 412 7.42 0.42 -4.65
N GLY A 413 8.16 -0.44 -3.93
CA GLY A 413 8.51 -0.21 -2.54
C GLY A 413 9.40 1.01 -2.36
N ALA A 414 10.38 1.21 -3.24
CA ALA A 414 11.24 2.40 -3.24
C ALA A 414 10.42 3.68 -3.46
N VAL A 415 9.51 3.67 -4.45
CA VAL A 415 8.63 4.81 -4.76
C VAL A 415 7.72 5.15 -3.58
N ALA A 416 7.05 4.14 -3.00
CA ALA A 416 6.15 4.34 -1.87
C ALA A 416 6.87 4.87 -0.62
N ASN A 417 8.08 4.38 -0.34
CA ASN A 417 8.89 4.84 0.78
C ASN A 417 9.42 6.25 0.55
N ALA A 418 9.88 6.58 -0.67
CA ALA A 418 10.32 7.93 -1.00
C ALA A 418 9.19 8.97 -0.85
N ALA A 419 7.98 8.65 -1.36
CA ALA A 419 6.80 9.49 -1.15
C ALA A 419 6.47 9.68 0.34
N THR A 420 6.64 8.63 1.15
CA THR A 420 6.44 8.69 2.60
C THR A 420 7.45 9.61 3.30
N VAL A 421 8.72 9.57 2.91
CA VAL A 421 9.75 10.49 3.45
C VAL A 421 9.42 11.93 3.11
N LEU A 422 9.07 12.22 1.84
CA LEU A 422 8.70 13.57 1.40
C LEU A 422 7.47 14.09 2.15
N MET A 423 6.46 13.24 2.36
CA MET A 423 5.30 13.55 3.20
C MET A 423 5.71 13.89 4.63
N ASN A 424 6.54 13.06 5.27
CA ASN A 424 7.01 13.29 6.65
C ASN A 424 7.77 14.62 6.78
N MET A 425 8.58 14.97 5.77
CA MET A 425 9.28 16.25 5.70
C MET A 425 8.31 17.42 5.50
N ALA A 426 7.33 17.31 4.59
CA ALA A 426 6.35 18.36 4.32
C ALA A 426 5.46 18.71 5.53
N MET A 427 5.25 17.75 6.44
CA MET A 427 4.56 17.99 7.70
C MET A 427 5.33 18.93 8.63
N GLN A 428 6.66 19.05 8.49
CA GLN A 428 7.47 19.95 9.30
C GLN A 428 7.45 21.36 8.71
N GLU A 429 7.04 22.34 9.52
CA GLU A 429 6.95 23.76 9.08
C GLU A 429 8.24 24.29 8.43
N PRO A 430 9.45 24.03 8.97
CA PRO A 430 10.69 24.57 8.40
C PRO A 430 11.04 23.99 7.03
N LEU A 431 10.61 22.76 6.75
CA LEU A 431 10.97 22.02 5.53
C LEU A 431 9.93 22.17 4.42
N ARG A 432 8.70 22.57 4.78
CA ARG A 432 7.55 22.63 3.87
C ARG A 432 7.85 23.34 2.55
N ALA A 433 8.43 24.55 2.63
CA ALA A 433 8.79 25.34 1.45
C ALA A 433 9.81 24.64 0.53
N ALA A 434 10.76 23.89 1.10
CA ALA A 434 11.77 23.16 0.32
C ALA A 434 11.16 21.94 -0.39
N VAL A 435 10.25 21.23 0.27
CA VAL A 435 9.54 20.06 -0.31
C VAL A 435 8.53 20.50 -1.39
N GLN A 436 8.06 21.75 -1.35
CA GLN A 436 7.16 22.33 -2.36
C GLN A 436 7.85 22.80 -3.64
N SER A 437 9.11 22.43 -3.86
CA SER A 437 9.82 22.75 -5.10
C SER A 437 9.12 22.16 -6.33
N GLN A 438 9.29 22.83 -7.47
CA GLN A 438 8.67 22.41 -8.73
C GLN A 438 9.06 20.98 -9.14
N ASP A 439 10.30 20.59 -8.86
CA ASP A 439 10.83 19.26 -9.20
C ASP A 439 10.14 18.15 -8.38
N VAL A 440 9.93 18.37 -7.08
CA VAL A 440 9.24 17.40 -6.20
C VAL A 440 7.78 17.26 -6.63
N LEU A 441 7.08 18.38 -6.85
CA LEU A 441 5.68 18.36 -7.27
C LEU A 441 5.49 17.65 -8.62
N GLN A 442 6.39 17.88 -9.59
CA GLN A 442 6.37 17.18 -10.87
C GLN A 442 6.62 15.68 -10.70
N ALA A 443 7.58 15.29 -9.87
CA ALA A 443 7.93 13.88 -9.65
C ALA A 443 6.81 13.10 -8.94
N LEU A 444 6.00 13.75 -8.11
CA LEU A 444 4.86 13.11 -7.42
C LEU A 444 3.69 12.74 -8.35
N ILE A 445 3.59 13.33 -9.54
CA ILE A 445 2.48 13.08 -10.47
C ILE A 445 2.53 11.64 -11.04
N GLY A 446 3.72 11.16 -11.44
CA GLY A 446 3.88 9.83 -12.03
C GLY A 446 3.38 8.69 -11.13
N PRO A 447 3.81 8.63 -9.85
CA PRO A 447 3.34 7.63 -8.88
C PRO A 447 1.82 7.56 -8.67
N LEU A 448 1.06 8.64 -8.91
CA LEU A 448 -0.41 8.60 -8.83
C LEU A 448 -1.02 7.67 -9.88
N GLY A 449 -0.36 7.47 -11.01
CA GLY A 449 -0.77 6.56 -12.09
C GLY A 449 -0.22 5.13 -11.97
N SER A 450 0.45 4.77 -10.86
CA SER A 450 1.01 3.41 -10.69
C SER A 450 -0.07 2.33 -10.66
N ALA A 451 0.25 1.12 -11.12
CA ALA A 451 -0.61 -0.05 -10.94
C ALA A 451 -0.64 -0.56 -9.48
N ASN A 452 0.32 -0.15 -8.65
CA ASN A 452 0.44 -0.57 -7.27
C ASN A 452 -0.36 0.34 -6.33
N THR A 453 -1.33 -0.23 -5.62
CA THR A 453 -2.21 0.54 -4.73
C THR A 453 -1.46 1.17 -3.55
N VAL A 454 -0.36 0.58 -3.09
CA VAL A 454 0.46 1.17 -2.02
C VAL A 454 1.14 2.43 -2.52
N VAL A 455 1.72 2.40 -3.73
CA VAL A 455 2.33 3.57 -4.38
C VAL A 455 1.29 4.67 -4.57
N GLN A 456 0.14 4.36 -5.17
CA GLN A 456 -0.95 5.32 -5.36
C GLN A 456 -1.38 5.98 -4.04
N SER A 457 -1.56 5.17 -2.99
CA SER A 457 -1.98 5.62 -1.66
C SER A 457 -0.95 6.56 -1.03
N LYS A 458 0.34 6.21 -1.06
CA LYS A 458 1.42 7.04 -0.48
C LYS A 458 1.68 8.29 -1.30
N ALA A 459 1.60 8.21 -2.62
CA ALA A 459 1.75 9.37 -3.51
C ALA A 459 0.61 10.38 -3.29
N ALA A 460 -0.65 9.94 -3.25
CA ALA A 460 -1.79 10.82 -2.98
C ALA A 460 -1.67 11.51 -1.61
N LEU A 461 -1.18 10.79 -0.60
CA LEU A 461 -0.95 11.36 0.72
C LEU A 461 0.21 12.37 0.75
N ALA A 462 1.29 12.10 0.02
CA ALA A 462 2.39 13.04 -0.17
C ALA A 462 1.92 14.31 -0.90
N VAL A 463 1.08 14.19 -1.92
CA VAL A 463 0.45 15.34 -2.59
C VAL A 463 -0.42 16.13 -1.61
N ALA A 464 -1.26 15.47 -0.81
CA ALA A 464 -2.13 16.15 0.16
C ALA A 464 -1.37 16.97 1.21
N THR A 465 -0.14 16.55 1.55
CA THR A 465 0.70 17.23 2.56
C THR A 465 1.61 18.30 1.96
N THR A 466 2.05 18.13 0.71
CA THR A 466 2.90 19.10 0.01
C THR A 466 2.09 20.25 -0.61
N VAL A 467 0.89 20.00 -1.10
CA VAL A 467 0.11 20.97 -1.89
C VAL A 467 -0.81 21.85 -1.03
N CYS A 468 -0.28 22.38 0.07
CA CYS A 468 -1.08 23.12 1.07
C CYS A 468 -1.20 24.65 0.84
N ASP A 469 -0.36 25.26 0.01
CA ASP A 469 -0.42 26.69 -0.34
C ASP A 469 -1.01 26.95 -1.73
N VAL A 470 -1.19 28.22 -2.09
CA VAL A 470 -1.84 28.62 -3.34
C VAL A 470 -0.94 28.32 -4.54
N GLU A 471 0.36 28.52 -4.38
CA GLU A 471 1.39 28.35 -5.40
C GLU A 471 1.56 26.87 -5.77
N ALA A 472 1.69 25.96 -4.80
CA ALA A 472 1.79 24.52 -5.06
C ALA A 472 0.50 23.97 -5.67
N ARG A 473 -0.68 24.48 -5.27
CA ARG A 473 -1.96 24.12 -5.90
C ARG A 473 -2.00 24.54 -7.36
N ALA A 474 -1.57 25.77 -7.66
CA ALA A 474 -1.47 26.26 -9.02
C ALA A 474 -0.49 25.43 -9.85
N GLU A 475 0.66 25.06 -9.28
CA GLU A 475 1.66 24.25 -9.96
C GLU A 475 1.17 22.84 -10.27
N LEU A 476 0.57 22.15 -9.29
CA LEU A 476 -0.03 20.82 -9.49
C LEU A 476 -1.11 20.87 -10.59
N ARG A 477 -1.95 21.91 -10.57
CA ARG A 477 -2.99 22.14 -11.59
C ARG A 477 -2.38 22.32 -12.98
N ASN A 478 -1.39 23.21 -13.11
CA ASN A 478 -0.77 23.54 -14.40
C ASN A 478 -0.02 22.34 -15.01
N ARG A 479 0.45 21.40 -14.20
CA ARG A 479 1.13 20.17 -14.62
C ARG A 479 0.21 18.98 -14.88
N GLY A 480 -1.11 19.15 -14.75
CA GLY A 480 -2.08 18.08 -14.97
C GLY A 480 -2.17 17.06 -13.84
N GLY A 481 -1.67 17.38 -12.65
CA GLY A 481 -1.68 16.46 -11.50
C GLY A 481 -3.07 16.20 -10.90
N LEU A 482 -4.08 17.01 -11.24
CA LEU A 482 -5.44 16.85 -10.73
C LEU A 482 -6.19 15.67 -11.36
N GLU A 483 -5.94 15.37 -12.64
CA GLU A 483 -6.63 14.29 -13.35
C GLU A 483 -6.32 12.91 -12.75
N PRO A 484 -5.05 12.54 -12.49
CA PRO A 484 -4.74 11.32 -11.75
C PRO A 484 -5.40 11.25 -10.38
N LEU A 485 -5.47 12.36 -9.63
CA LEU A 485 -6.12 12.39 -8.31
C LEU A 485 -7.61 12.09 -8.39
N VAL A 486 -8.30 12.64 -9.40
CA VAL A 486 -9.72 12.36 -9.63
C VAL A 486 -9.92 10.90 -10.01
N GLU A 487 -9.05 10.33 -10.85
CA GLU A 487 -9.15 8.93 -11.24
C GLU A 487 -8.96 7.97 -10.05
N LEU A 488 -8.09 8.32 -9.09
CA LEU A 488 -7.91 7.52 -7.87
C LEU A 488 -9.19 7.43 -6.99
N LEU A 489 -10.18 8.32 -7.15
CA LEU A 489 -11.48 8.20 -6.47
C LEU A 489 -12.28 6.97 -6.92
N HIS A 490 -12.04 6.46 -8.13
CA HIS A 490 -12.64 5.22 -8.64
C HIS A 490 -11.98 3.95 -8.09
N SER A 491 -10.83 4.07 -7.41
CA SER A 491 -10.09 2.91 -6.92
C SER A 491 -10.95 2.01 -6.02
N LYS A 492 -10.79 0.70 -6.16
CA LYS A 492 -11.44 -0.29 -5.27
C LYS A 492 -10.77 -0.35 -3.89
N ASN A 493 -9.54 0.13 -3.76
CA ASN A 493 -8.80 0.15 -2.51
C ASN A 493 -9.25 1.33 -1.62
N ASP A 494 -9.60 1.03 -0.38
CA ASP A 494 -10.14 2.01 0.57
C ASP A 494 -9.12 3.08 0.98
N GLU A 495 -7.84 2.70 1.17
CA GLU A 495 -6.78 3.65 1.52
C GLU A 495 -6.48 4.61 0.37
N VAL A 496 -6.42 4.10 -0.87
CA VAL A 496 -6.23 4.92 -2.07
C VAL A 496 -7.33 5.97 -2.18
N ARG A 497 -8.61 5.57 -2.10
CA ARG A 497 -9.73 6.52 -2.15
C ARG A 497 -9.67 7.53 -1.01
N ARG A 498 -9.29 7.11 0.19
CA ARG A 498 -9.18 7.97 1.37
C ARG A 498 -8.13 9.05 1.16
N HIS A 499 -6.92 8.69 0.71
CA HIS A 499 -5.85 9.65 0.49
C HIS A 499 -6.10 10.54 -0.74
N ALA A 500 -6.69 10.00 -1.81
CA ALA A 500 -7.14 10.80 -2.96
C ALA A 500 -8.18 11.83 -2.55
N SER A 501 -9.17 11.43 -1.73
CA SER A 501 -10.16 12.37 -1.17
C SER A 501 -9.51 13.46 -0.32
N TYR A 502 -8.50 13.10 0.49
CA TYR A 502 -7.77 14.09 1.29
C TYR A 502 -6.99 15.07 0.40
N ALA A 503 -6.30 14.59 -0.63
CA ALA A 503 -5.61 15.42 -1.60
C ALA A 503 -6.56 16.39 -2.31
N ILE A 504 -7.72 15.90 -2.77
CA ILE A 504 -8.76 16.73 -3.42
C ILE A 504 -9.31 17.78 -2.46
N MET A 505 -9.54 17.43 -1.19
CA MET A 505 -9.99 18.40 -0.17
C MET A 505 -8.97 19.54 -0.01
N VAL A 506 -7.68 19.23 0.00
CA VAL A 506 -6.61 20.23 0.11
C VAL A 506 -6.51 21.06 -1.16
N CYS A 507 -6.56 20.41 -2.34
CA CYS A 507 -6.53 21.08 -3.64
C CYS A 507 -7.73 22.01 -3.87
N ALA A 508 -8.91 21.66 -3.37
CA ALA A 508 -10.09 22.53 -3.39
C ALA A 508 -9.99 23.72 -2.39
N GLY A 509 -8.79 24.05 -1.92
CA GLY A 509 -8.51 25.21 -1.08
C GLY A 509 -8.78 26.55 -1.77
N ASP A 510 -8.51 26.64 -3.08
CA ASP A 510 -8.75 27.84 -3.91
C ASP A 510 -9.76 27.59 -5.03
N GLU A 511 -10.37 28.67 -5.51
CA GLU A 511 -11.47 28.65 -6.48
C GLU A 511 -11.05 28.13 -7.86
N LEU A 512 -9.85 28.49 -8.34
CA LEU A 512 -9.35 28.08 -9.64
C LEU A 512 -9.12 26.56 -9.70
N THR A 513 -8.50 26.01 -8.66
CA THR A 513 -8.27 24.56 -8.54
C THR A 513 -9.57 23.80 -8.34
N ALA A 514 -10.51 24.34 -7.54
CA ALA A 514 -11.84 23.75 -7.39
C ALA A 514 -12.61 23.72 -8.73
N THR A 515 -12.54 24.79 -9.52
CA THR A 515 -13.16 24.88 -10.86
C THR A 515 -12.63 23.81 -11.80
N GLU A 516 -11.32 23.56 -11.78
CA GLU A 516 -10.75 22.49 -12.61
C GLU A 516 -11.16 21.10 -12.12
N LEU A 517 -11.19 20.87 -10.81
CA LEU A 517 -11.70 19.62 -10.22
C LEU A 517 -13.18 19.37 -10.60
N TYR A 518 -13.98 20.42 -10.68
CA TYR A 518 -15.35 20.33 -11.20
C TYR A 518 -15.38 19.91 -12.67
N ARG A 519 -14.54 20.51 -13.51
CA ARG A 519 -14.44 20.16 -14.94
C ARG A 519 -14.03 18.70 -15.15
N LEU A 520 -13.19 18.17 -14.27
CA LEU A 520 -12.75 16.77 -14.25
C LEU A 520 -13.80 15.80 -13.67
N GLY A 521 -14.94 16.28 -13.17
CA GLY A 521 -16.03 15.45 -12.64
C GLY A 521 -15.83 14.98 -11.20
N ALA A 522 -14.91 15.57 -10.44
CA ALA A 522 -14.61 15.16 -9.06
C ALA A 522 -15.85 15.24 -8.14
N LEU A 523 -16.72 16.22 -8.36
CA LEU A 523 -17.92 16.41 -7.55
C LEU A 523 -18.90 15.25 -7.71
N ASP A 524 -19.17 14.82 -8.95
CA ASP A 524 -20.13 13.74 -9.25
C ASP A 524 -19.66 12.42 -8.63
N ILE A 525 -18.35 12.15 -8.70
CA ILE A 525 -17.74 10.94 -8.11
C ILE A 525 -17.82 10.99 -6.58
N LEU A 526 -17.52 12.14 -5.98
CA LEU A 526 -17.61 12.32 -4.52
C LEU A 526 -19.05 12.25 -4.02
N GLU A 527 -20.03 12.71 -4.81
CA GLU A 527 -21.46 12.53 -4.51
C GLU A 527 -21.80 11.04 -4.48
N GLU A 528 -21.41 10.26 -5.50
CA GLU A 528 -21.62 8.81 -5.54
C GLU A 528 -20.97 8.11 -4.33
N ILE A 529 -19.74 8.49 -3.99
CA ILE A 529 -19.03 7.97 -2.81
C ILE A 529 -19.79 8.32 -1.53
N SER A 530 -20.34 9.53 -1.42
CA SER A 530 -21.06 9.99 -0.23
C SER A 530 -22.39 9.24 0.00
N LEU A 531 -23.00 8.73 -1.07
CA LEU A 531 -24.21 7.91 -1.02
C LEU A 531 -23.92 6.44 -0.71
N SER A 532 -22.67 5.99 -0.87
CA SER A 532 -22.25 4.61 -0.62
C SER A 532 -21.88 4.37 0.84
N VAL A 533 -22.57 3.43 1.51
CA VAL A 533 -22.23 3.03 2.90
C VAL A 533 -20.82 2.46 3.02
N ARG A 534 -20.31 1.82 1.96
CA ARG A 534 -18.98 1.18 1.96
C ARG A 534 -17.85 2.11 1.53
N ARG A 535 -18.08 2.97 0.54
CA ARG A 535 -17.01 3.81 -0.03
C ARG A 535 -16.79 5.11 0.75
N LYS A 536 -17.83 5.59 1.45
CA LYS A 536 -17.83 6.84 2.20
C LYS A 536 -16.81 6.85 3.34
N ASN A 537 -16.11 7.97 3.48
CA ASN A 537 -15.21 8.26 4.59
C ASN A 537 -15.19 9.78 4.92
N LYS A 538 -14.63 10.15 6.08
CA LYS A 538 -14.59 11.55 6.54
C LYS A 538 -13.89 12.50 5.56
N PHE A 539 -12.84 12.04 4.88
CA PHE A 539 -12.12 12.86 3.89
C PHE A 539 -12.94 13.03 2.61
N SER A 540 -13.64 12.00 2.14
CA SER A 540 -14.55 12.13 0.98
C SER A 540 -15.70 13.10 1.25
N GLU A 541 -16.27 13.08 2.46
CA GLU A 541 -17.30 14.05 2.86
C GLU A 541 -16.74 15.47 2.95
N ALA A 542 -15.54 15.62 3.50
CA ALA A 542 -14.89 16.92 3.62
C ALA A 542 -14.51 17.48 2.24
N ALA A 543 -13.99 16.64 1.33
CA ALA A 543 -13.71 17.00 -0.05
C ALA A 543 -14.97 17.43 -0.80
N TYR A 544 -16.06 16.65 -0.68
CA TYR A 544 -17.35 16.97 -1.27
C TYR A 544 -17.88 18.33 -0.79
N ASN A 545 -17.90 18.53 0.54
CA ASN A 545 -18.32 19.80 1.12
C ASN A 545 -17.41 20.97 0.75
N LYS A 546 -16.10 20.73 0.63
CA LYS A 546 -15.12 21.76 0.26
C LYS A 546 -15.33 22.21 -1.18
N LEU A 547 -15.55 21.28 -2.11
CA LEU A 547 -15.94 21.63 -3.48
C LEU A 547 -17.24 22.43 -3.46
N LEU A 548 -18.31 21.93 -2.84
CA LEU A 548 -19.59 22.65 -2.73
C LEU A 548 -19.49 24.07 -2.19
N ASN A 549 -18.49 24.41 -1.36
CA ASN A 549 -18.29 25.79 -0.91
C ASN A 549 -17.93 26.76 -2.04
N HIS A 550 -17.39 26.27 -3.16
CA HIS A 550 -17.09 27.06 -4.35
C HIS A 550 -18.29 27.14 -5.33
N ASN A 551 -19.39 26.42 -5.04
CA ASN A 551 -20.65 26.55 -5.77
C ASN A 551 -21.83 26.61 -4.77
N LEU A 552 -22.01 27.79 -4.17
CA LEU A 552 -23.01 27.98 -3.11
C LEU A 552 -24.45 27.77 -3.58
N SER A 553 -24.77 28.10 -4.83
CA SER A 553 -26.10 27.86 -5.41
C SER A 553 -26.44 26.37 -5.42
N LEU A 554 -25.49 25.53 -5.87
CA LEU A 554 -25.62 24.07 -5.84
C LEU A 554 -25.69 23.56 -4.40
N LYS A 555 -24.76 24.02 -3.54
CA LYS A 555 -24.73 23.65 -2.12
C LYS A 555 -26.06 23.89 -1.44
N TYR A 556 -26.61 25.09 -1.55
CA TYR A 556 -27.87 25.46 -0.89
C TYR A 556 -29.08 24.72 -1.48
N SER A 557 -29.02 24.35 -2.76
CA SER A 557 -30.06 23.57 -3.42
C SER A 557 -30.05 22.10 -2.98
N GLN A 558 -28.87 21.51 -2.75
CA GLN A 558 -28.73 20.12 -2.31
C GLN A 558 -28.88 19.96 -0.79
N THR A 559 -28.16 20.77 0.00
CA THR A 559 -28.08 20.60 1.46
C THR A 559 -29.15 21.39 2.19
N GLY A 560 -29.69 22.45 1.57
CA GLY A 560 -30.55 23.41 2.25
C GLY A 560 -29.83 24.23 3.32
N TYR A 561 -28.49 24.22 3.36
CA TYR A 561 -27.72 24.88 4.42
C TYR A 561 -26.50 25.62 3.88
N LEU A 562 -26.38 26.90 4.22
CA LEU A 562 -25.17 27.71 4.09
C LEU A 562 -24.71 28.15 5.48
N SER A 563 -23.44 27.93 5.82
CA SER A 563 -22.87 28.38 7.09
C SER A 563 -22.57 29.89 7.05
N SER A 564 -22.23 30.46 8.21
CA SER A 564 -21.76 31.85 8.30
C SER A 564 -20.49 32.14 7.51
N SER A 565 -19.67 31.12 7.22
CA SER A 565 -18.48 31.23 6.37
C SER A 565 -18.76 31.16 4.88
N ASN A 566 -19.98 30.77 4.47
CA ASN A 566 -20.38 30.79 3.07
C ASN A 566 -20.95 32.17 2.75
N ILE A 567 -20.15 33.00 2.08
CA ILE A 567 -20.49 34.37 1.72
C ILE A 567 -21.14 34.36 0.34
N ILE A 568 -22.40 34.78 0.25
CA ILE A 568 -23.13 34.90 -1.02
C ILE A 568 -22.48 36.00 -1.88
N SER A 569 -21.94 35.59 -3.02
CA SER A 569 -21.40 36.47 -4.05
C SER A 569 -22.43 36.78 -5.14
N ASP A 570 -22.07 37.72 -6.01
CA ASP A 570 -22.91 38.12 -7.13
C ASP A 570 -23.04 36.96 -8.14
N GLY A 571 -24.26 36.76 -8.66
CA GLY A 571 -24.59 35.61 -9.50
C GLY A 571 -25.07 34.37 -8.73
N PHE A 572 -25.11 34.41 -7.38
CA PHE A 572 -25.75 33.36 -6.59
C PHE A 572 -27.25 33.27 -6.91
N TYR A 573 -27.77 32.04 -7.01
CA TYR A 573 -29.20 31.83 -7.20
C TYR A 573 -29.74 30.66 -6.39
N ASP A 574 -30.92 30.86 -5.82
CA ASP A 574 -31.67 29.83 -5.12
C ASP A 574 -32.63 29.11 -6.09
N TYR A 575 -32.18 27.97 -6.62
CA TYR A 575 -32.97 27.09 -7.47
C TYR A 575 -34.08 26.33 -6.72
N GLY A 576 -33.96 26.20 -5.40
CA GLY A 576 -34.83 25.38 -4.56
C GLY A 576 -34.21 24.00 -4.27
N ARG A 577 -34.96 23.15 -3.54
CA ARG A 577 -34.46 21.82 -3.17
C ARG A 577 -34.37 20.93 -4.42
N ILE A 578 -33.20 20.36 -4.66
CA ILE A 578 -32.96 19.36 -5.69
C ILE A 578 -32.65 18.01 -5.05
N ASN A 579 -33.01 16.93 -5.75
CA ASN A 579 -32.61 15.60 -5.33
C ASN A 579 -31.11 15.41 -5.60
N PRO A 580 -30.39 14.67 -4.74
CA PRO A 580 -29.02 14.23 -5.04
C PRO A 580 -28.92 13.62 -6.45
N GLY A 581 -27.87 13.96 -7.19
CA GLY A 581 -27.64 13.55 -8.59
C GLY A 581 -28.37 14.39 -9.65
N THR A 582 -29.16 15.39 -9.27
CA THR A 582 -29.77 16.32 -10.24
C THR A 582 -28.78 17.41 -10.62
N LYS A 583 -28.42 17.52 -11.90
CA LYS A 583 -27.57 18.63 -12.38
C LYS A 583 -28.31 19.95 -12.28
N LEU A 584 -27.69 20.92 -11.63
CA LEU A 584 -28.19 22.28 -11.53
C LEU A 584 -28.03 22.97 -12.90
N LEU A 585 -29.12 23.49 -13.44
CA LEU A 585 -29.07 24.25 -14.69
C LEU A 585 -28.29 25.55 -14.49
N PRO A 586 -27.38 25.92 -15.43
CA PRO A 586 -26.70 27.21 -15.39
C PRO A 586 -27.69 28.38 -15.38
N LEU A 587 -27.33 29.46 -14.69
CA LEU A 587 -28.18 30.66 -14.60
C LEU A 587 -28.59 31.20 -15.98
N LYS A 588 -27.67 31.17 -16.96
CA LYS A 588 -27.94 31.58 -18.35
C LYS A 588 -29.09 30.80 -18.98
N GLU A 589 -29.11 29.49 -18.81
CA GLU A 589 -30.17 28.64 -19.35
C GLU A 589 -31.50 28.89 -18.63
N LEU A 590 -31.46 29.12 -17.32
CA LEU A 590 -32.65 29.43 -16.52
C LEU A 590 -33.29 30.76 -16.92
N CYS A 591 -32.49 31.76 -17.24
CA CYS A 591 -32.98 33.04 -17.73
C CYS A 591 -33.67 32.94 -19.09
N LEU A 592 -33.26 31.98 -19.94
CA LEU A 592 -33.81 31.77 -21.28
C LEU A 592 -35.10 30.92 -21.30
N GLN A 593 -35.45 30.29 -20.18
CA GLN A 593 -36.68 29.50 -20.09
C GLN A 593 -37.92 30.39 -20.08
N GLU A 594 -38.97 29.95 -20.79
CA GLU A 594 -40.27 30.61 -20.73
C GLU A 594 -40.85 30.57 -19.30
N PRO A 595 -41.55 31.63 -18.87
CA PRO A 595 -42.25 31.66 -17.59
C PRO A 595 -43.15 30.42 -17.42
N SER A 596 -43.07 29.80 -16.24
CA SER A 596 -43.85 28.61 -15.90
C SER A 596 -44.38 28.68 -14.47
N ASP A 597 -45.30 27.78 -14.15
CA ASP A 597 -45.88 27.63 -12.80
C ASP A 597 -44.89 27.03 -11.79
N ARG A 598 -43.66 26.67 -12.22
CA ARG A 598 -42.60 26.15 -11.33
C ARG A 598 -42.17 27.21 -10.32
N ARG A 599 -41.56 26.80 -9.20
CA ARG A 599 -40.99 27.74 -8.22
C ARG A 599 -40.06 28.76 -8.89
N ALA A 600 -40.18 30.04 -8.53
CA ALA A 600 -39.26 31.07 -9.00
C ALA A 600 -37.82 30.80 -8.50
N VAL A 601 -36.85 31.02 -9.38
CA VAL A 601 -35.42 31.00 -9.04
C VAL A 601 -35.04 32.39 -8.55
N LEU A 602 -34.53 32.50 -7.32
CA LEU A 602 -34.20 33.80 -6.74
C LEU A 602 -32.75 34.15 -7.02
N LEU A 603 -32.49 35.28 -7.68
CA LEU A 603 -31.14 35.73 -8.03
C LEU A 603 -30.66 36.82 -7.07
N ILE A 604 -29.40 36.70 -6.62
CA ILE A 604 -28.65 37.76 -5.94
C ILE A 604 -27.61 38.27 -6.92
N ASN A 605 -27.71 39.55 -7.30
CA ASN A 605 -26.73 40.16 -8.18
C ASN A 605 -26.60 41.66 -7.88
N ASN A 606 -25.41 42.10 -7.46
CA ASN A 606 -25.11 43.50 -7.18
C ASN A 606 -24.39 44.22 -8.35
N GLU A 607 -24.18 43.54 -9.48
CA GLU A 607 -23.51 44.14 -10.64
C GLU A 607 -24.46 45.02 -11.47
N SER A 608 -24.06 46.27 -11.73
CA SER A 608 -24.70 47.15 -12.71
C SER A 608 -24.15 46.89 -14.11
N VAL A 609 -25.01 46.92 -15.13
CA VAL A 609 -24.62 46.69 -16.54
C VAL A 609 -23.61 47.74 -17.06
N ASP A 610 -23.43 48.86 -16.35
CA ASP A 610 -22.39 49.85 -16.63
C ASP A 610 -21.21 49.70 -15.67
N GLY A 611 -20.09 49.17 -16.18
CA GLY A 611 -18.91 48.94 -15.35
C GLY A 611 -17.63 48.54 -16.10
N LYS A 612 -17.17 49.34 -17.08
CA LYS A 612 -15.72 49.41 -17.31
C LYS A 612 -15.07 49.86 -16.00
N GLY A 613 -14.08 49.09 -15.55
CA GLY A 613 -13.54 49.09 -14.19
C GLY A 613 -13.35 50.47 -13.55
N ARG A 614 -13.80 50.61 -12.30
CA ARG A 614 -13.46 51.73 -11.43
C ARG A 614 -12.25 51.38 -10.56
N GLY A 615 -11.09 51.62 -11.15
CA GLY A 615 -9.92 52.10 -10.40
C GLY A 615 -9.77 53.60 -10.65
N LYS A 616 -9.65 54.37 -9.55
CA LYS A 616 -9.29 55.80 -9.40
C LYS A 616 -10.44 56.81 -9.20
N LYS A 617 -10.34 57.41 -7.99
CA LYS A 617 -10.84 58.67 -7.42
C LYS A 617 -11.32 59.74 -8.43
N GLU A 618 -12.42 60.43 -8.12
CA GLU A 618 -12.46 61.81 -7.57
C GLU A 618 -13.90 62.33 -7.38
N GLU A 619 -14.01 63.45 -6.68
CA GLU A 619 -15.18 64.05 -6.01
C GLU A 619 -16.18 64.80 -6.92
N GLU A 620 -17.29 65.17 -6.27
CA GLU A 620 -18.25 66.26 -6.55
C GLU A 620 -19.59 66.01 -7.30
N LYS A 621 -20.64 66.05 -6.47
CA LYS A 621 -21.90 66.83 -6.51
C LYS A 621 -22.87 66.76 -7.71
N VAL A 622 -24.02 66.17 -7.38
CA VAL A 622 -25.42 66.63 -7.52
C VAL A 622 -25.81 67.43 -8.78
N LYS A 623 -26.73 66.83 -9.55
CA LYS A 623 -27.97 67.49 -10.02
C LYS A 623 -29.07 66.46 -10.24
N GLU A 624 -30.21 66.71 -9.60
CA GLU A 624 -31.50 66.09 -9.89
C GLU A 624 -32.02 66.58 -11.25
N GLU A 625 -32.67 65.72 -12.02
CA GLU A 625 -34.13 65.72 -12.27
C GLU A 625 -34.50 64.82 -13.47
N GLU A 626 -35.64 64.15 -13.29
CA GLU A 626 -36.56 63.51 -14.24
C GLU A 626 -36.14 63.25 -15.70
N GLU A 627 -36.19 61.98 -16.11
CA GLU A 627 -36.83 61.67 -17.39
C GLU A 627 -37.48 60.28 -17.43
N VAL A 628 -38.59 60.27 -18.16
CA VAL A 628 -39.73 59.36 -18.13
C VAL A 628 -39.54 58.19 -19.11
N LEU A 629 -40.10 57.03 -18.73
CA LEU A 629 -40.48 55.87 -19.57
C LEU A 629 -39.97 55.85 -21.03
N ALA A 630 -38.97 55.02 -21.31
CA ALA A 630 -38.74 54.49 -22.65
C ALA A 630 -38.31 53.02 -22.62
N ILE A 631 -39.18 52.15 -23.13
CA ILE A 631 -38.91 50.74 -23.41
C ILE A 631 -38.13 50.66 -24.73
N PRO A 632 -36.94 50.05 -24.80
CA PRO A 632 -36.32 49.76 -26.09
C PRO A 632 -36.94 48.50 -26.69
N LYS A 633 -37.59 48.66 -27.86
CA LYS A 633 -37.98 47.56 -28.75
C LYS A 633 -36.72 46.91 -29.32
N LEU A 634 -36.58 45.61 -29.15
CA LEU A 634 -35.60 44.78 -29.87
C LEU A 634 -36.10 44.55 -31.30
N THR A 635 -35.39 45.12 -32.27
CA THR A 635 -35.35 44.60 -33.65
C THR A 635 -33.96 44.04 -33.87
N GLY A 636 -33.91 42.80 -34.36
CA GLY A 636 -32.69 42.01 -34.45
C GLY A 636 -31.79 42.44 -35.59
N GLU A 637 -30.49 42.24 -35.40
CA GLU A 637 -29.55 41.72 -36.39
C GLU A 637 -28.24 41.32 -35.70
N SER A 638 -27.61 40.28 -36.23
CA SER A 638 -26.53 39.45 -35.68
C SER A 638 -25.16 40.14 -35.58
N SER A 639 -24.45 39.96 -34.46
CA SER A 639 -23.01 40.24 -34.27
C SER A 639 -22.45 39.37 -33.11
N PRO A 640 -21.11 39.21 -32.95
CA PRO A 640 -20.46 38.04 -32.33
C PRO A 640 -20.86 37.86 -30.87
N GLU A 641 -20.86 36.61 -30.38
CA GLU A 641 -21.33 36.20 -29.04
C GLU A 641 -21.00 37.25 -27.97
N LYS A 642 -21.99 38.10 -27.67
CA LYS A 642 -21.90 39.03 -26.54
C LYS A 642 -21.70 38.19 -25.30
N GLU A 643 -20.65 38.50 -24.54
CA GLU A 643 -20.43 38.00 -23.19
C GLU A 643 -21.76 38.15 -22.42
N TRP A 644 -22.28 37.03 -21.92
CA TRP A 644 -23.58 37.00 -21.25
C TRP A 644 -23.38 37.40 -19.79
N TYR A 645 -24.15 38.38 -19.32
CA TYR A 645 -24.12 38.84 -17.93
C TYR A 645 -25.44 38.47 -17.22
N PRO A 646 -25.40 38.12 -15.93
CA PRO A 646 -26.61 37.93 -15.13
C PRO A 646 -27.50 39.18 -15.10
N PRO A 647 -28.83 39.03 -15.00
CA PRO A 647 -29.74 40.17 -14.86
C PRO A 647 -29.34 41.08 -13.70
N PRO A 648 -29.23 42.42 -13.89
CA PRO A 648 -28.89 43.33 -12.81
C PRO A 648 -30.04 43.46 -11.81
N ASP A 649 -29.72 43.81 -10.56
CA ASP A 649 -30.71 44.12 -9.53
C ASP A 649 -30.48 45.51 -8.92
N PRO A 650 -31.00 46.58 -9.55
CA PRO A 650 -30.83 47.95 -9.04
C PRO A 650 -31.43 48.16 -7.64
N HIS A 651 -32.49 47.42 -7.32
CA HIS A 651 -33.13 47.50 -6.01
C HIS A 651 -32.25 46.87 -4.93
N PHE A 652 -31.66 45.70 -5.19
CA PHE A 652 -30.70 45.10 -4.28
C PHE A 652 -29.45 45.97 -4.11
N CYS A 653 -28.94 46.60 -5.18
CA CYS A 653 -27.84 47.56 -5.09
C CYS A 653 -28.17 48.72 -4.12
N THR A 654 -29.39 49.25 -4.22
CA THR A 654 -29.89 50.28 -3.29
C THR A 654 -29.94 49.75 -1.86
N TYR A 655 -30.40 48.51 -1.66
CA TYR A 655 -30.46 47.90 -0.33
C TYR A 655 -29.07 47.74 0.28
N VAL A 656 -28.10 47.26 -0.49
CA VAL A 656 -26.69 47.14 -0.06
C VAL A 656 -26.17 48.52 0.36
N TYR A 657 -26.37 49.55 -0.46
CA TYR A 657 -25.96 50.92 -0.13
C TYR A 657 -26.57 51.42 1.19
N ASP A 658 -27.88 51.25 1.37
CA ASP A 658 -28.61 51.66 2.56
C ASP A 658 -28.07 50.97 3.83
N VAL A 659 -27.90 49.65 3.81
CA VAL A 659 -27.45 48.89 4.98
C VAL A 659 -25.97 49.15 5.29
N THR A 660 -25.13 49.35 4.28
CA THR A 660 -23.72 49.73 4.48
C THR A 660 -23.61 51.11 5.12
N ARG A 661 -24.50 52.05 4.79
CA ARG A 661 -24.47 53.40 5.40
C ARG A 661 -25.09 53.45 6.80
N SER A 662 -26.15 52.69 7.04
CA SER A 662 -26.97 52.82 8.26
C SER A 662 -26.74 51.73 9.31
N ILE A 663 -26.35 50.52 8.92
CA ILE A 663 -26.26 49.35 9.82
C ILE A 663 -24.82 48.93 10.07
N LEU A 664 -23.95 48.93 9.04
CA LEU A 664 -22.53 48.59 9.20
C LEU A 664 -21.82 49.40 10.31
N PRO A 665 -22.09 50.70 10.53
CA PRO A 665 -21.44 51.47 11.60
C PRO A 665 -21.88 51.09 13.03
N VAL A 666 -22.96 50.32 13.20
CA VAL A 666 -23.45 49.90 14.53
C VAL A 666 -22.45 48.93 15.15
N THR A 667 -21.98 49.23 16.35
CA THR A 667 -20.88 48.49 17.01
C THR A 667 -21.31 47.17 17.64
N ASN A 668 -22.60 47.04 17.98
CA ASN A 668 -23.14 45.83 18.59
C ASN A 668 -23.72 44.89 17.53
N VAL A 669 -23.13 43.71 17.37
CA VAL A 669 -23.58 42.68 16.41
C VAL A 669 -25.03 42.27 16.63
N LYS A 670 -25.49 42.21 17.89
CA LYS A 670 -26.88 41.91 18.20
C LYS A 670 -27.80 42.98 17.62
N GLU A 671 -27.46 44.25 17.85
CA GLU A 671 -28.22 45.39 17.33
C GLU A 671 -28.18 45.45 15.80
N GLN A 672 -27.03 45.16 15.17
CA GLN A 672 -26.92 45.02 13.72
C GLN A 672 -27.91 43.99 13.16
N VAL A 673 -28.01 42.82 13.80
CA VAL A 673 -28.96 41.76 13.42
C VAL A 673 -30.41 42.22 13.58
N GLU A 674 -30.74 42.85 14.71
CA GLU A 674 -32.10 43.34 14.99
C GLU A 674 -32.54 44.42 13.99
N VAL A 675 -31.67 45.37 13.67
CA VAL A 675 -31.94 46.46 12.71
C VAL A 675 -32.02 45.92 11.29
N LEU A 676 -31.12 45.01 10.90
CA LEU A 676 -31.14 44.38 9.58
C LEU A 676 -32.43 43.56 9.37
N ALA A 677 -32.88 42.83 10.39
CA ALA A 677 -34.10 42.04 10.32
C ALA A 677 -35.34 42.92 10.10
N LYS A 678 -35.42 44.08 10.78
CA LYS A 678 -36.48 45.07 10.58
C LYS A 678 -36.43 45.64 9.16
N TYR A 679 -35.25 46.03 8.69
CA TYR A 679 -35.05 46.55 7.34
C TYR A 679 -35.50 45.55 6.26
N VAL A 680 -35.10 44.29 6.38
CA VAL A 680 -35.51 43.21 5.45
C VAL A 680 -37.03 43.02 5.46
N ALA A 681 -37.65 43.01 6.65
CA ALA A 681 -39.10 42.88 6.77
C ALA A 681 -39.82 44.07 6.10
N GLU A 682 -39.37 45.31 6.32
CA GLU A 682 -39.93 46.52 5.70
C GLU A 682 -39.87 46.48 4.18
N LYS A 683 -38.74 46.05 3.58
CA LYS A 683 -38.61 45.93 2.12
C LYS A 683 -39.49 44.84 1.50
N MET A 684 -39.97 43.88 2.30
CA MET A 684 -40.73 42.70 1.86
C MET A 684 -42.15 42.61 2.45
N GLY A 685 -42.78 43.75 2.76
CA GLY A 685 -44.20 43.83 3.13
C GLY A 685 -44.48 44.00 4.63
N GLY A 686 -43.45 44.33 5.43
CA GLY A 686 -43.55 44.65 6.84
C GLY A 686 -43.78 43.43 7.75
N LYS A 687 -44.16 43.70 9.00
CA LYS A 687 -44.54 42.67 9.99
C LYS A 687 -45.82 41.96 9.55
N ILE A 688 -45.83 40.63 9.58
CA ILE A 688 -46.99 39.80 9.23
C ILE A 688 -47.48 39.07 10.49
N PRO A 689 -48.68 39.37 10.99
CA PRO A 689 -49.30 38.58 12.07
C PRO A 689 -49.53 37.11 11.66
N LYS A 690 -49.40 36.17 12.60
CA LYS A 690 -49.53 34.72 12.35
C LYS A 690 -50.85 34.34 11.66
N ASP A 691 -51.93 34.98 12.07
CA ASP A 691 -53.30 34.81 11.57
C ASP A 691 -53.50 35.32 10.13
N LYS A 692 -52.68 36.27 9.68
CA LYS A 692 -52.81 36.91 8.36
C LYS A 692 -51.87 36.35 7.30
N LEU A 693 -51.08 35.33 7.63
CA LEU A 693 -50.17 34.70 6.69
C LEU A 693 -50.89 34.07 5.47
N PRO A 694 -52.06 33.40 5.62
CA PRO A 694 -52.81 32.87 4.48
C PRO A 694 -53.33 33.96 3.53
N ASP A 695 -53.69 35.13 4.08
CA ASP A 695 -54.21 36.28 3.31
C ASP A 695 -53.08 37.09 2.64
N PHE A 696 -51.82 36.75 2.91
CA PHE A 696 -50.67 37.42 2.33
C PHE A 696 -50.45 36.95 0.89
N SER A 697 -50.93 37.73 -0.07
CA SER A 697 -50.92 37.47 -1.52
C SER A 697 -49.52 37.50 -2.18
N TRP A 698 -48.56 36.76 -1.62
CA TRP A 698 -47.20 36.67 -2.14
C TRP A 698 -47.11 35.89 -3.46
N GLU A 699 -47.92 34.84 -3.64
CA GLU A 699 -47.90 34.02 -4.86
C GLU A 699 -48.33 34.81 -6.10
N LEU A 700 -49.36 35.65 -5.96
CA LEU A 700 -49.82 36.57 -7.00
C LEU A 700 -48.71 37.57 -7.36
N HIS A 701 -48.04 38.14 -6.35
CA HIS A 701 -46.92 39.06 -6.54
C HIS A 701 -45.76 38.41 -7.31
N ILE A 702 -45.38 37.18 -6.95
CA ILE A 702 -44.34 36.42 -7.65
C ILE A 702 -44.75 36.10 -9.09
N SER A 703 -46.01 35.73 -9.33
CA SER A 703 -46.51 35.43 -10.67
C SER A 703 -46.52 36.66 -11.57
N GLU A 704 -46.91 37.82 -11.02
CA GLU A 704 -46.86 39.09 -11.73
C GLU A 704 -45.42 39.48 -12.10
N LEU A 705 -44.45 39.28 -11.19
CA LEU A 705 -43.04 39.51 -11.49
C LEU A 705 -42.51 38.60 -12.60
N LYS A 706 -42.85 37.30 -12.60
CA LYS A 706 -42.45 36.39 -13.69
C LYS A 706 -43.00 36.84 -15.04
N PHE A 707 -44.24 37.30 -15.07
CA PHE A 707 -44.88 37.81 -16.27
C PHE A 707 -44.20 39.10 -16.76
N GLN A 708 -43.95 40.05 -15.86
CA GLN A 708 -43.29 41.32 -16.18
C GLN A 708 -41.85 41.13 -16.67
N LEU A 709 -41.08 40.26 -16.01
CA LEU A 709 -39.69 39.97 -16.35
C LEU A 709 -39.54 38.98 -17.51
N LYS A 710 -40.63 38.31 -17.92
CA LYS A 710 -40.63 37.20 -18.89
C LYS A 710 -39.60 36.11 -18.57
N SER A 711 -39.39 35.83 -17.29
CA SER A 711 -38.44 34.82 -16.82
C SER A 711 -38.91 34.17 -15.52
N ASN A 712 -38.47 32.93 -15.28
CA ASN A 712 -38.61 32.27 -13.98
C ASN A 712 -37.55 32.72 -12.95
N VAL A 713 -36.51 33.43 -13.41
CA VAL A 713 -35.47 34.00 -12.56
C VAL A 713 -35.90 35.40 -12.12
N ILE A 714 -36.00 35.60 -10.81
CA ILE A 714 -36.43 36.87 -10.20
C ILE A 714 -35.28 37.41 -9.33
N PRO A 715 -34.72 38.59 -9.66
CA PRO A 715 -33.77 39.23 -8.77
C PRO A 715 -34.44 39.64 -7.45
N ILE A 716 -33.78 39.36 -6.32
CA ILE A 716 -34.37 39.43 -4.97
C ILE A 716 -34.96 40.81 -4.64
N GLY A 717 -34.38 41.88 -5.18
CA GLY A 717 -34.76 43.26 -4.90
C GLY A 717 -36.14 43.65 -5.45
N TYR A 718 -36.66 42.92 -6.45
CA TYR A 718 -37.99 43.12 -7.01
C TYR A 718 -39.11 42.56 -6.12
N ILE A 719 -38.79 41.64 -5.20
CA ILE A 719 -39.79 41.02 -4.33
C ILE A 719 -40.15 41.99 -3.20
N LYS A 720 -41.35 42.59 -3.30
CA LYS A 720 -41.90 43.51 -2.28
C LYS A 720 -42.85 42.83 -1.30
N LYS A 721 -43.35 41.63 -1.61
CA LYS A 721 -44.15 40.78 -0.72
C LYS A 721 -43.47 39.43 -0.55
N GLY A 722 -42.70 39.29 0.52
CA GLY A 722 -41.87 38.10 0.79
C GLY A 722 -42.35 37.31 2.00
N ILE A 723 -42.21 35.99 1.93
CA ILE A 723 -42.41 35.04 3.03
C ILE A 723 -41.04 34.57 3.55
N PHE A 724 -41.02 33.60 4.47
CA PHE A 724 -39.84 33.09 5.18
C PHE A 724 -38.59 32.94 4.30
N TYR A 725 -38.63 32.16 3.21
CA TYR A 725 -37.44 31.93 2.39
C TYR A 725 -36.98 33.15 1.58
N HIS A 726 -37.90 34.00 1.13
CA HIS A 726 -37.55 35.26 0.46
C HIS A 726 -36.79 36.17 1.42
N ARG A 727 -37.33 36.35 2.64
CA ARG A 727 -36.75 37.22 3.66
C ARG A 727 -35.44 36.67 4.19
N ALA A 728 -35.35 35.36 4.44
CA ALA A 728 -34.14 34.74 4.96
C ALA A 728 -32.97 34.82 3.97
N LEU A 729 -33.26 34.64 2.66
CA LEU A 729 -32.26 34.80 1.62
C LEU A 729 -31.79 36.25 1.51
N LEU A 730 -32.70 37.23 1.48
CA LEU A 730 -32.34 38.65 1.45
C LEU A 730 -31.53 39.05 2.70
N PHE A 731 -31.93 38.58 3.88
CA PHE A 731 -31.20 38.81 5.11
C PHE A 731 -29.77 38.27 5.03
N LYS A 732 -29.59 37.02 4.58
CA LYS A 732 -28.26 36.42 4.39
C LYS A 732 -27.41 37.23 3.41
N ALA A 733 -27.95 37.57 2.25
CA ALA A 733 -27.22 38.31 1.22
C ALA A 733 -26.79 39.70 1.69
N LEU A 734 -27.64 40.43 2.41
CA LEU A 734 -27.29 41.75 2.97
C LEU A 734 -26.31 41.61 4.15
N ALA A 735 -26.52 40.63 5.03
CA ALA A 735 -25.63 40.35 6.16
C ALA A 735 -24.20 40.06 5.69
N ASP A 736 -24.04 39.28 4.62
CA ASP A 736 -22.75 38.98 4.02
C ASP A 736 -22.03 40.23 3.47
N LYS A 737 -22.76 41.20 2.90
CA LYS A 737 -22.18 42.47 2.39
C LYS A 737 -21.73 43.42 3.52
N ILE A 738 -22.29 43.29 4.73
CA ILE A 738 -21.91 44.09 5.91
C ILE A 738 -21.09 43.30 6.95
N GLY A 739 -20.68 42.06 6.65
CA GLY A 739 -19.85 41.24 7.53
C GLY A 739 -20.57 40.67 8.76
N VAL A 740 -21.90 40.61 8.77
CA VAL A 740 -22.68 39.98 9.85
C VAL A 740 -22.76 38.47 9.59
N GLY A 741 -22.05 37.69 10.42
CA GLY A 741 -22.00 36.23 10.29
C GLY A 741 -23.33 35.55 10.63
N CYS A 742 -24.03 35.06 9.60
CA CYS A 742 -25.27 34.28 9.77
C CYS A 742 -25.31 33.06 8.85
N SER A 743 -25.97 32.00 9.29
CA SER A 743 -26.28 30.84 8.45
C SER A 743 -27.61 31.05 7.73
N LEU A 744 -27.84 30.33 6.63
CA LEU A 744 -29.12 30.27 5.93
C LEU A 744 -29.58 28.81 5.91
N VAL A 745 -30.73 28.54 6.52
CA VAL A 745 -31.28 27.19 6.70
C VAL A 745 -32.62 27.08 6.00
N ARG A 746 -32.76 26.10 5.12
CA ARG A 746 -34.01 25.79 4.42
C ARG A 746 -34.84 24.79 5.22
N GLY A 747 -36.08 25.16 5.50
CA GLY A 747 -37.09 24.27 6.07
C GLY A 747 -37.98 23.64 4.99
N GLU A 748 -39.13 23.15 5.43
CA GLU A 748 -40.17 22.59 4.55
C GLU A 748 -41.26 23.62 4.23
N TYR A 749 -42.10 23.35 3.23
CA TYR A 749 -43.29 24.14 2.90
C TYR A 749 -43.06 25.66 2.78
N GLY A 750 -41.95 26.06 2.14
CA GLY A 750 -41.61 27.48 1.98
C GLY A 750 -41.10 28.17 3.26
N ARG A 751 -40.59 27.41 4.23
CA ARG A 751 -39.86 27.94 5.38
C ARG A 751 -38.36 28.04 5.08
N ALA A 752 -37.73 29.09 5.56
CA ALA A 752 -36.29 29.19 5.75
C ALA A 752 -36.01 30.24 6.84
N TRP A 753 -34.85 30.16 7.48
CA TRP A 753 -34.47 31.07 8.55
C TRP A 753 -32.97 31.31 8.59
N ASN A 754 -32.58 32.33 9.35
CA ASN A 754 -31.17 32.64 9.60
C ASN A 754 -30.81 32.33 11.05
N GLU A 755 -29.64 31.75 11.23
CA GLU A 755 -29.07 31.47 12.54
C GLU A 755 -27.83 32.32 12.77
N VAL A 756 -27.80 33.04 13.88
CA VAL A 756 -26.67 33.88 14.31
C VAL A 756 -26.09 33.36 15.61
N LYS A 757 -24.76 33.45 15.74
CA LYS A 757 -24.07 33.08 16.99
C LYS A 757 -23.75 34.34 17.77
N LEU A 758 -24.31 34.47 18.96
CA LEU A 758 -24.16 35.64 19.82
C LEU A 758 -23.68 35.21 21.21
N LEU A 759 -22.83 36.03 21.84
CA LEU A 759 -22.42 35.83 23.23
C LEU A 759 -23.57 36.27 24.14
N ASP A 760 -23.95 35.41 25.10
CA ASP A 760 -24.94 35.77 26.11
C ASP A 760 -24.27 36.65 27.18
N PRO A 761 -24.66 37.93 27.34
CA PRO A 761 -24.07 38.82 28.33
C PRO A 761 -24.44 38.45 29.78
N SER A 762 -25.46 37.60 29.99
CA SER A 762 -26.04 37.32 31.32
C SER A 762 -25.27 36.29 32.15
N TRP A 763 -24.27 35.62 31.58
CA TRP A 763 -23.45 34.61 32.27
C TRP A 763 -21.98 35.04 32.35
N LYS A 764 -21.62 35.76 33.41
CA LYS A 764 -20.24 35.79 33.90
C LYS A 764 -20.02 34.53 34.74
N GLY A 765 -19.31 33.54 34.21
CA GLY A 765 -18.92 32.36 34.99
C GLY A 765 -18.08 32.75 36.21
N VAL A 766 -18.17 31.96 37.28
CA VAL A 766 -17.46 32.12 38.58
C VAL A 766 -15.93 32.07 38.43
N THR A 767 -15.40 31.74 37.24
CA THR A 767 -13.97 31.54 36.95
C THR A 767 -13.38 32.48 35.89
N GLY A 768 -14.09 33.52 35.45
CA GLY A 768 -13.53 34.50 34.50
C GLY A 768 -13.39 34.02 33.05
N ALA A 769 -13.94 32.87 32.69
CA ALA A 769 -14.05 32.39 31.31
C ALA A 769 -15.36 32.88 30.65
N PHE A 770 -15.27 33.37 29.41
CA PHE A 770 -16.43 33.68 28.57
C PHE A 770 -17.24 32.41 28.27
N SER A 771 -18.57 32.49 28.32
CA SER A 771 -19.46 31.41 27.89
C SER A 771 -19.34 31.17 26.38
N ALA A 772 -19.59 29.93 25.94
CA ALA A 772 -19.62 29.60 24.52
C ALA A 772 -20.76 30.37 23.83
N PRO A 773 -20.55 30.91 22.62
CA PRO A 773 -21.58 31.65 21.90
C PRO A 773 -22.80 30.76 21.61
N GLU A 774 -23.99 31.27 21.91
CA GLU A 774 -25.25 30.57 21.71
C GLU A 774 -25.81 30.84 20.31
N THR A 775 -26.58 29.89 19.77
CA THR A 775 -27.20 30.01 18.45
C THR A 775 -28.65 30.52 18.57
N TRP A 776 -28.96 31.57 17.83
CA TRP A 776 -30.26 32.26 17.84
C TRP A 776 -30.84 32.30 16.43
N ILE A 777 -32.14 32.04 16.32
CA ILE A 777 -32.92 32.21 15.09
C ILE A 777 -33.44 33.64 15.02
N VAL A 778 -33.26 34.28 13.87
CA VAL A 778 -33.77 35.63 13.60
C VAL A 778 -35.20 35.54 13.11
N ASP A 779 -36.15 36.13 13.85
CA ASP A 779 -37.53 36.30 13.38
C ASP A 779 -37.58 37.40 12.32
N LEU A 780 -38.00 37.04 11.11
CA LEU A 780 -38.18 37.95 9.97
C LEU A 780 -39.65 38.14 9.59
N MET A 781 -40.58 37.48 10.28
CA MET A 781 -42.00 37.40 9.90
C MET A 781 -42.92 38.04 10.94
N PHE A 782 -42.95 37.49 12.16
CA PHE A 782 -43.95 37.81 13.17
C PHE A 782 -43.50 38.95 14.09
N HIS A 783 -42.24 38.91 14.52
CA HIS A 783 -41.60 39.96 15.30
C HIS A 783 -40.24 40.29 14.69
N PRO A 784 -40.18 41.02 13.56
CA PRO A 784 -38.91 41.33 12.89
C PRO A 784 -37.84 41.87 13.84
N GLY A 785 -36.73 41.14 13.94
CA GLY A 785 -35.61 41.44 14.83
C GLY A 785 -35.65 40.73 16.20
N ALA A 786 -36.72 40.01 16.54
CA ALA A 786 -36.69 39.15 17.72
C ALA A 786 -35.71 37.98 17.52
N LEU A 787 -34.96 37.66 18.57
CA LEU A 787 -34.00 36.56 18.57
C LEU A 787 -34.55 35.41 19.41
N MET A 788 -34.77 34.26 18.78
CA MET A 788 -35.30 33.06 19.41
C MET A 788 -34.17 32.08 19.66
N LYS A 789 -33.96 31.65 20.91
CA LYS A 789 -32.91 30.67 21.24
C LYS A 789 -33.17 29.36 20.49
N SER A 790 -32.18 28.86 19.76
CA SER A 790 -32.30 27.62 18.99
C SER A 790 -32.66 26.44 19.93
N GLY A 791 -33.59 25.59 19.49
CA GLY A 791 -34.17 24.50 20.31
C GLY A 791 -35.24 24.95 21.33
N GLY A 792 -35.46 26.26 21.50
CA GLY A 792 -36.55 26.80 22.32
C GLY A 792 -37.93 26.60 21.70
N ARG A 793 -38.99 26.70 22.51
CA ARG A 793 -40.39 26.55 22.05
C ARG A 793 -40.73 27.53 20.92
N GLU A 794 -40.30 28.78 21.02
CA GLU A 794 -40.57 29.80 20.01
C GLU A 794 -39.83 29.54 18.69
N ALA A 795 -38.57 29.11 18.77
CA ALA A 795 -37.77 28.71 17.62
C ALA A 795 -38.41 27.53 16.86
N ASN A 796 -38.81 26.48 17.59
CA ASN A 796 -39.48 25.31 16.98
C ASN A 796 -40.82 25.71 16.33
N LEU A 797 -41.58 26.58 16.97
CA LEU A 797 -42.82 27.11 16.37
C LEU A 797 -42.51 27.92 15.10
N TYR A 798 -41.44 28.69 15.05
CA TYR A 798 -41.05 29.42 13.84
C TYR A 798 -40.60 28.49 12.70
N GLN A 799 -39.98 27.36 13.03
CA GLN A 799 -39.47 26.38 12.07
C GLN A 799 -40.56 25.44 11.52
N PHE A 800 -41.55 25.06 12.35
CA PHE A 800 -42.47 23.94 12.06
C PHE A 800 -43.98 24.28 12.12
N LEU A 801 -44.40 25.47 12.55
CA LEU A 801 -45.77 25.96 12.28
C LEU A 801 -45.90 26.32 10.81
#